data_AF-A0A9D7GGF3-F1
#
_entry.id   AF-A0A9D7GGF3-F1
#
_cell.length_a   1.000
_cell.length_b   1.000
_cell.length_c   1.000
_cell.angle_alpha   90.00
_cell.angle_beta   90.00
_cell.angle_gamma   90.00
#
_symmetry.space_group_name_H-M   'P 1'
#
loop_
_entity.id
_entity.type
_entity.pdbx_description
1 polymer ?
#
loop_
_entity_poly.entity_id
_entity_poly.type
_entity_poly.pdbx_seq_one_letter_code
_entity_poly.pdbx_strand_id
1 'polypeptide(L)'
;MPASLRVSRHLPALLLWAGMAACAFGLVAHRLWEALPFPRFFEHLLLALLALAAAWPMQRWRGWQRATALLAVWLAALVVFAGPLPVLAVAVLAATATGLGSLVMRGPVALPLGLALVAGTLGWLLPLPVHHRAAYLACCIGVIAWRRVAIAEAARIAWRQFGDATRAAPRASTAALLLLGLAGTGAWLPTMQYDDVVYHLGLPWQLQQTARYALDPTLQVWALAPWAGDVLHGVVQVLAGVEARGALNGLWLAMAAGAVFALVALLGGDATRRWWAVALLGSLPLSMSLTAGMQTELPAMVLLPVLAWLVLREPAAGPPRGLLAGALLFGALCGLKSMHAAMALPLLAWAGWRHRAHLPWRWLPLAAGIAFAVGGSSYAYAWAIAGNPLLPLLNAWFRSPYFAATDFNDARWQAGLDADVLWDISFDSEHYFESFDGGFGFVLVALAGAWLLALRDPRTRALAIVAGICVLLPLLPLQYARYLQPALALLIPAVVVAYPLLAGTTAALWTLCVLNLAFATNANWMLRTGAMKRAIVSAGADAPVLERYVPERLLAARLREAGNRDGNVLLLPGTGLALAELGQRGRNMLWYSPRWEAEAVRADADASGRAWAALLAGNRIANVILKPATLAPAQRAGLQRSGALLAGSAGDAQWWRIPGGIPDNGRP
;
A
#
# COMPACT_ATOMS: atom_id res chain seq x y z
N MET A 1 -24.54 48.14 -15.18
CA MET A 1 -24.12 46.71 -15.07
C MET A 1 -23.59 46.48 -13.65
N PRO A 2 -24.29 45.74 -12.78
CA PRO A 2 -24.00 45.76 -11.35
C PRO A 2 -22.72 44.98 -11.02
N ALA A 3 -21.95 45.49 -10.06
CA ALA A 3 -20.65 44.95 -9.63
C ALA A 3 -20.71 43.46 -9.22
N SER A 4 -21.87 42.97 -8.76
CA SER A 4 -22.12 41.56 -8.41
C SER A 4 -21.89 40.58 -9.57
N LEU A 5 -22.22 40.96 -10.81
CA LEU A 5 -22.02 40.12 -12.01
C LEU A 5 -20.56 40.09 -12.46
N ARG A 6 -19.74 41.10 -12.14
CA ARG A 6 -18.30 41.10 -12.45
C ARG A 6 -17.52 40.25 -11.46
N VAL A 7 -17.81 40.36 -10.16
CA VAL A 7 -17.19 39.54 -9.11
C VAL A 7 -17.45 38.04 -9.36
N SER A 8 -18.65 37.68 -9.83
CA SER A 8 -18.99 36.28 -10.15
C SER A 8 -18.17 35.67 -11.30
N ARG A 9 -17.70 36.48 -12.27
CA ARG A 9 -16.94 35.99 -13.44
C ARG A 9 -15.47 35.74 -13.14
N HIS A 10 -14.88 36.48 -12.20
CA HIS A 10 -13.45 36.37 -11.87
C HIS A 10 -13.15 35.45 -10.68
N LEU A 11 -14.16 35.11 -9.87
CA LEU A 11 -14.00 34.27 -8.69
C LEU A 11 -13.29 32.92 -8.97
N PRO A 12 -13.59 32.16 -10.04
CA PRO A 12 -12.89 30.91 -10.31
C PRO A 12 -11.39 31.08 -10.59
N ALA A 13 -11.03 32.14 -11.32
CA ALA A 13 -9.63 32.47 -11.59
C ALA A 13 -8.91 32.85 -10.29
N LEU A 14 -9.54 33.73 -9.49
CA LEU A 14 -8.99 34.23 -8.24
C LEU A 14 -8.71 33.08 -7.26
N LEU A 15 -9.68 32.18 -7.04
CA LEU A 15 -9.53 31.06 -6.11
C LEU A 15 -8.42 30.10 -6.55
N LEU A 16 -8.37 29.73 -7.84
CA LEU A 16 -7.33 28.83 -8.35
C LEU A 16 -5.94 29.46 -8.18
N TRP A 17 -5.76 30.70 -8.63
CA TRP A 17 -4.46 31.36 -8.57
C TRP A 17 -4.05 31.69 -7.14
N ALA A 18 -4.99 31.93 -6.22
CA ALA A 18 -4.69 32.08 -4.80
C ALA A 18 -4.07 30.80 -4.21
N GLY A 19 -4.63 29.62 -4.53
CA GLY A 19 -4.04 28.33 -4.11
C GLY A 19 -2.64 28.10 -4.69
N MET A 20 -2.45 28.39 -5.97
CA MET A 20 -1.14 28.29 -6.63
C MET A 20 -0.11 29.28 -6.05
N ALA A 21 -0.53 30.52 -5.77
CA ALA A 21 0.31 31.53 -5.15
C ALA A 21 0.68 31.17 -3.70
N ALA A 22 -0.28 30.65 -2.93
CA ALA A 22 -0.04 30.13 -1.58
C ALA A 22 0.97 28.97 -1.64
N CYS A 23 0.84 28.06 -2.62
CA CYS A 23 1.82 27.00 -2.82
C CYS A 23 3.22 27.56 -3.11
N ALA A 24 3.34 28.52 -4.03
CA ALA A 24 4.61 29.15 -4.35
C ALA A 24 5.22 29.88 -3.14
N PHE A 25 4.40 30.56 -2.34
CA PHE A 25 4.82 31.18 -1.08
C PHE A 25 5.34 30.13 -0.10
N GLY A 26 4.65 29.01 0.05
CA GLY A 26 5.07 27.92 0.96
C GLY A 26 6.41 27.30 0.56
N LEU A 27 6.64 27.09 -0.74
CA LEU A 27 7.95 26.64 -1.25
C LEU A 27 9.09 27.58 -0.80
N VAL A 28 8.82 28.89 -0.75
CA VAL A 28 9.82 29.90 -0.38
C VAL A 28 9.96 30.04 1.14
N ALA A 29 8.84 30.15 1.85
CA ALA A 29 8.80 30.33 3.30
C ALA A 29 9.45 29.15 4.04
N HIS A 30 9.25 27.93 3.53
CA HIS A 30 9.82 26.70 4.06
C HIS A 30 11.17 26.31 3.41
N ARG A 31 11.75 27.19 2.58
CA ARG A 31 13.06 26.98 1.93
C ARG A 31 13.19 25.62 1.24
N LEU A 32 12.14 25.15 0.56
CA LEU A 32 12.09 23.77 0.04
C LEU A 32 13.13 23.46 -1.05
N TRP A 33 13.85 24.45 -1.56
CA TRP A 33 15.05 24.23 -2.39
C TRP A 33 16.16 23.47 -1.64
N GLU A 34 16.17 23.47 -0.30
CA GLU A 34 17.14 22.72 0.53
C GLU A 34 16.73 21.26 0.72
N ALA A 35 15.42 21.01 0.76
CA ALA A 35 14.86 19.67 0.82
C ALA A 35 14.78 19.00 -0.56
N LEU A 36 14.94 19.75 -1.65
CA LEU A 36 14.80 19.24 -3.01
C LEU A 36 15.90 18.23 -3.35
N PRO A 37 15.56 16.97 -3.68
CA PRO A 37 16.54 15.94 -3.99
C PRO A 37 17.03 16.06 -5.45
N PHE A 38 17.76 17.12 -5.78
CA PHE A 38 18.19 17.46 -7.15
C PHE A 38 18.70 16.27 -7.97
N PRO A 39 19.65 15.43 -7.49
CA PRO A 39 20.13 14.28 -8.27
C PRO A 39 19.02 13.27 -8.58
N ARG A 40 18.08 13.06 -7.66
CA ARG A 40 16.98 12.10 -7.85
C ARG A 40 15.97 12.64 -8.85
N PHE A 41 15.69 13.94 -8.86
CA PHE A 41 14.79 14.55 -9.85
C PHE A 41 15.32 14.35 -11.28
N PHE A 42 16.61 14.59 -11.51
CA PHE A 42 17.22 14.36 -12.83
C PHE A 42 17.22 12.89 -13.25
N GLU A 43 17.32 11.95 -12.30
CA GLU A 43 17.18 10.52 -12.60
C GLU A 43 15.76 10.15 -13.05
N HIS A 44 14.71 10.76 -12.48
CA HIS A 44 13.34 10.58 -12.96
C HIS A 44 13.17 11.15 -14.36
N LEU A 45 13.75 12.34 -14.63
CA LEU A 45 13.73 12.93 -15.97
C LEU A 45 14.45 12.03 -16.99
N LEU A 46 15.63 11.51 -16.63
CA LEU A 46 16.38 10.59 -17.48
C LEU A 46 15.56 9.32 -17.75
N LEU A 47 14.96 8.72 -16.71
CA LEU A 47 14.13 7.52 -16.86
C LEU A 47 12.90 7.78 -17.75
N ALA A 48 12.29 8.96 -17.63
CA ALA A 48 11.19 9.39 -18.48
C ALA A 48 11.62 9.52 -19.95
N LEU A 49 12.80 10.10 -20.22
CA LEU A 49 13.37 10.20 -21.56
C LEU A 49 13.71 8.82 -22.13
N LEU A 50 14.29 7.92 -21.32
CA LEU A 50 14.57 6.54 -21.72
C LEU A 50 13.30 5.77 -22.06
N ALA A 51 12.23 5.92 -21.27
CA ALA A 51 10.94 5.30 -21.56
C ALA A 51 10.33 5.83 -22.86
N LEU A 52 10.42 7.13 -23.13
CA LEU A 52 9.98 7.74 -24.38
C LEU A 52 10.79 7.24 -25.58
N ALA A 53 12.12 7.12 -25.42
CA ALA A 53 13.01 6.57 -26.44
C ALA A 53 12.70 5.09 -26.72
N ALA A 54 12.50 4.28 -25.67
CA ALA A 54 12.12 2.87 -25.80
C ALA A 54 10.72 2.68 -26.44
N ALA A 55 9.82 3.64 -26.25
CA ALA A 55 8.49 3.63 -26.88
C ALA A 55 8.52 4.07 -28.36
N TRP A 56 9.60 4.71 -28.82
CA TRP A 56 9.70 5.27 -30.18
C TRP A 56 9.65 4.21 -31.30
N PRO A 57 10.35 3.06 -31.23
CA PRO A 57 10.28 2.04 -32.28
C PRO A 57 8.85 1.49 -32.49
N MET A 58 8.10 1.27 -31.41
CA MET A 58 6.71 0.81 -31.50
C MET A 58 5.81 1.85 -32.16
N GLN A 59 6.05 3.14 -31.89
CA GLN A 59 5.36 4.24 -32.59
C GLN A 59 5.73 4.27 -34.08
N ARG A 60 7.04 4.25 -34.39
CA ARG A 60 7.54 4.49 -35.75
C ARG A 60 7.30 3.32 -36.70
N TRP A 61 7.40 2.08 -36.22
CA TRP A 61 7.36 0.88 -37.07
C TRP A 61 6.07 0.07 -36.92
N ARG A 62 5.42 0.07 -35.75
CA ARG A 62 4.13 -0.62 -35.53
C ARG A 62 2.92 0.30 -35.58
N GLY A 63 3.12 1.60 -35.73
CA GLY A 63 2.04 2.60 -35.78
C GLY A 63 1.28 2.74 -34.46
N TRP A 64 1.87 2.31 -33.34
CA TRP A 64 1.22 2.41 -32.04
C TRP A 64 1.12 3.86 -31.58
N GLN A 65 0.05 4.19 -30.87
CA GLN A 65 -0.01 5.46 -30.17
C GLN A 65 1.07 5.51 -29.09
N ARG A 66 1.64 6.71 -28.88
CA ARG A 66 2.71 6.92 -27.90
C ARG A 66 2.33 6.46 -26.49
N ALA A 67 1.10 6.76 -26.06
CA ALA A 67 0.57 6.31 -24.77
C ALA A 67 0.56 4.77 -24.65
N THR A 68 0.09 4.08 -25.69
CA THR A 68 0.08 2.61 -25.74
C THR A 68 1.49 2.02 -25.74
N ALA A 69 2.41 2.61 -26.50
CA ALA A 69 3.81 2.19 -26.52
C ALA A 69 4.49 2.39 -25.16
N LEU A 70 4.23 3.53 -24.49
CA LEU A 70 4.71 3.77 -23.13
C LEU A 70 4.18 2.75 -22.14
N LEU A 71 2.88 2.45 -22.18
CA LEU A 71 2.29 1.40 -21.33
C LEU A 71 3.01 0.06 -21.51
N ALA A 72 3.30 -0.33 -22.76
CA ALA A 72 4.02 -1.55 -23.04
C ALA A 72 5.46 -1.54 -22.49
N VAL A 73 6.18 -0.41 -22.60
CA VAL A 73 7.52 -0.24 -22.01
C VAL A 73 7.47 -0.39 -20.49
N TRP A 74 6.51 0.25 -19.81
CA TRP A 74 6.39 0.15 -18.35
C TRP A 74 5.99 -1.26 -17.88
N LEU A 75 5.10 -1.94 -18.61
CA LEU A 75 4.75 -3.34 -18.32
C LEU A 75 5.94 -4.28 -18.54
N ALA A 76 6.72 -4.07 -19.60
CA ALA A 76 7.94 -4.84 -19.84
C ALA A 76 8.97 -4.61 -18.73
N ALA A 77 9.17 -3.37 -18.30
CA ALA A 77 10.05 -3.05 -17.17
C ALA A 77 9.56 -3.71 -15.87
N LEU A 78 8.25 -3.70 -15.60
CA LEU A 78 7.68 -4.41 -14.45
C LEU A 78 7.98 -5.91 -14.50
N VAL A 79 7.90 -6.56 -15.66
CA VAL A 79 8.28 -7.98 -15.82
C VAL A 79 9.76 -8.21 -15.54
N VAL A 80 10.63 -7.29 -15.97
CA VAL A 80 12.08 -7.39 -15.71
C VAL A 80 12.38 -7.26 -14.22
N PHE A 81 11.84 -6.23 -13.56
CA PHE A 81 12.21 -5.91 -12.17
C PHE A 81 11.42 -6.69 -11.12
N ALA A 82 10.12 -6.95 -11.33
CA ALA A 82 9.33 -7.76 -10.40
C ALA A 82 9.38 -9.27 -10.72
N GLY A 83 9.90 -9.64 -11.89
CA GLY A 83 10.01 -11.03 -12.35
C GLY A 83 8.77 -11.54 -13.11
N PRO A 84 8.96 -12.48 -14.06
CA PRO A 84 7.87 -12.99 -14.90
C PRO A 84 6.86 -13.84 -14.12
N LEU A 85 7.31 -14.63 -13.13
CA LEU A 85 6.42 -15.48 -12.33
C LEU A 85 5.48 -14.66 -11.43
N PRO A 86 5.97 -13.63 -10.69
CA PRO A 86 5.09 -12.67 -10.00
C PRO A 86 4.07 -12.00 -10.91
N VAL A 87 4.48 -11.49 -12.07
CA VAL A 87 3.56 -10.82 -13.00
C VAL A 87 2.51 -11.80 -13.53
N LEU A 88 2.90 -13.04 -13.86
CA LEU A 88 1.96 -14.07 -14.28
C LEU A 88 0.98 -14.45 -13.16
N ALA A 89 1.46 -14.62 -11.92
CA ALA A 89 0.62 -14.92 -10.77
C ALA A 89 -0.42 -13.82 -10.51
N VAL A 90 -0.02 -12.55 -10.62
CA VAL A 90 -0.93 -11.40 -10.51
C VAL A 90 -1.92 -11.36 -11.68
N ALA A 91 -1.49 -11.69 -12.90
CA ALA A 91 -2.40 -11.78 -14.04
C ALA A 91 -3.45 -12.89 -13.88
N VAL A 92 -3.05 -14.05 -13.34
CA VAL A 92 -3.95 -15.15 -12.99
C VAL A 92 -4.93 -14.70 -11.91
N LEU A 93 -4.45 -14.08 -10.83
CA LEU A 93 -5.33 -13.54 -9.79
C LEU A 93 -6.30 -12.49 -10.35
N ALA A 94 -5.84 -11.58 -11.21
CA ALA A 94 -6.69 -10.54 -11.81
C ALA A 94 -7.78 -11.14 -12.71
N ALA A 95 -7.45 -12.18 -13.49
CA ALA A 95 -8.42 -12.90 -14.32
C ALA A 95 -9.45 -13.63 -13.44
N THR A 96 -8.99 -14.37 -12.42
CA THR A 96 -9.86 -15.04 -11.44
C THR A 96 -10.78 -14.06 -10.73
N ALA A 97 -10.24 -12.96 -10.21
CA ALA A 97 -10.99 -11.91 -9.54
C ALA A 97 -12.01 -11.25 -10.49
N THR A 98 -11.63 -10.91 -11.70
CA THR A 98 -12.58 -10.39 -12.72
C THR A 98 -13.71 -11.39 -12.98
N GLY A 99 -13.38 -12.68 -13.08
CA GLY A 99 -14.34 -13.77 -13.23
C GLY A 99 -15.34 -13.84 -12.06
N LEU A 100 -14.85 -13.83 -10.83
CA LEU A 100 -15.67 -13.86 -9.61
C LEU A 100 -16.51 -12.60 -9.43
N GLY A 101 -15.90 -11.42 -9.48
CA GLY A 101 -16.64 -10.18 -9.26
C GLY A 101 -17.67 -9.89 -10.35
N SER A 102 -17.49 -10.40 -11.57
CA SER A 102 -18.51 -10.34 -12.63
C SER A 102 -19.78 -11.15 -12.33
N LEU A 103 -19.78 -12.05 -11.33
CA LEU A 103 -21.00 -12.68 -10.80
C LEU A 103 -21.86 -11.66 -10.03
N VAL A 104 -21.22 -10.73 -9.32
CA VAL A 104 -21.88 -9.69 -8.56
C VAL A 104 -22.26 -8.54 -9.49
N MET A 105 -21.28 -8.05 -10.27
CA MET A 105 -21.44 -6.90 -11.13
C MET A 105 -20.40 -6.88 -12.25
N ARG A 106 -20.88 -6.77 -13.49
CA ARG A 106 -20.02 -6.60 -14.67
C ARG A 106 -19.49 -5.18 -14.79
N GLY A 107 -18.45 -5.00 -15.60
CA GLY A 107 -17.86 -3.71 -15.91
C GLY A 107 -16.64 -3.39 -15.03
N PRO A 108 -16.30 -2.10 -14.86
CA PRO A 108 -15.02 -1.68 -14.27
C PRO A 108 -14.84 -2.09 -12.79
N VAL A 109 -15.93 -2.45 -12.11
CA VAL A 109 -15.90 -2.86 -10.70
C VAL A 109 -15.71 -4.36 -10.50
N ALA A 110 -15.75 -5.17 -11.57
CA ALA A 110 -15.67 -6.63 -11.44
C ALA A 110 -14.35 -7.07 -10.79
N LEU A 111 -13.23 -6.49 -11.20
CA LEU A 111 -11.92 -6.81 -10.63
C LEU A 111 -11.82 -6.50 -9.13
N PRO A 112 -12.08 -5.27 -8.64
CA PRO A 112 -11.99 -4.97 -7.20
C PRO A 112 -13.00 -5.77 -6.35
N LEU A 113 -14.21 -6.04 -6.87
CA LEU A 113 -15.17 -6.91 -6.17
C LEU A 113 -14.66 -8.35 -6.06
N GLY A 114 -14.00 -8.86 -7.10
CA GLY A 114 -13.38 -10.17 -7.09
C GLY A 114 -12.22 -10.27 -6.10
N LEU A 115 -11.37 -9.24 -6.03
CA LEU A 115 -10.28 -9.18 -5.07
C LEU A 115 -10.82 -9.16 -3.63
N ALA A 116 -11.91 -8.41 -3.38
CA ALA A 116 -12.61 -8.42 -2.10
C ALA A 116 -13.14 -9.82 -1.74
N LEU A 117 -13.75 -10.53 -2.69
CA LEU A 117 -14.22 -11.91 -2.49
C LEU A 117 -13.05 -12.87 -2.17
N VAL A 118 -11.96 -12.80 -2.93
CA VAL A 118 -10.78 -13.66 -2.71
C VAL A 118 -10.17 -13.39 -1.34
N ALA A 119 -9.94 -12.12 -0.99
CA ALA A 119 -9.38 -11.73 0.30
C ALA A 119 -10.29 -12.18 1.46
N GLY A 120 -11.59 -11.93 1.33
CA GLY A 120 -12.58 -12.31 2.35
C GLY A 120 -12.67 -13.81 2.57
N THR A 121 -12.79 -14.60 1.50
CA THR A 121 -12.87 -16.06 1.61
C THR A 121 -11.59 -16.64 2.21
N LEU A 122 -10.41 -16.22 1.72
CA LEU A 122 -9.15 -16.77 2.20
C LEU A 122 -8.78 -16.29 3.59
N GLY A 123 -9.26 -15.11 4.01
CA GLY A 123 -9.09 -14.60 5.37
C GLY A 123 -9.60 -15.56 6.45
N TRP A 124 -10.72 -16.25 6.20
CA TRP A 124 -11.26 -17.29 7.10
C TRP A 124 -10.56 -18.65 6.99
N LEU A 125 -9.77 -18.86 5.95
CA LEU A 125 -9.07 -20.12 5.75
C LEU A 125 -7.62 -20.07 6.23
N LEU A 126 -7.11 -18.87 6.57
CA LEU A 126 -5.73 -18.62 7.00
C LEU A 126 -5.16 -19.67 7.99
N PRO A 127 -5.85 -20.09 9.06
CA PRO A 127 -5.28 -21.04 10.01
C PRO A 127 -5.21 -22.49 9.49
N LEU A 128 -5.96 -22.79 8.43
CA LEU A 128 -6.08 -24.14 7.89
C LEU A 128 -4.91 -24.45 6.96
N PRO A 129 -4.34 -25.67 6.99
CA PRO A 129 -3.21 -26.08 6.16
C PRO A 129 -3.66 -26.40 4.72
N VAL A 130 -4.22 -25.41 4.01
CA VAL A 130 -4.81 -25.58 2.67
C VAL A 130 -4.15 -24.69 1.61
N HIS A 131 -3.24 -23.80 2.00
CA HIS A 131 -2.65 -22.77 1.15
C HIS A 131 -1.49 -23.31 0.29
N HIS A 132 -1.77 -24.33 -0.54
CA HIS A 132 -0.80 -24.92 -1.45
C HIS A 132 -0.89 -24.33 -2.85
N ARG A 133 0.28 -24.21 -3.51
CA ARG A 133 0.38 -23.71 -4.89
C ARG A 133 -0.52 -24.48 -5.86
N ALA A 134 -0.56 -25.81 -5.77
CA ALA A 134 -1.39 -26.64 -6.64
C ALA A 134 -2.89 -26.39 -6.42
N ALA A 135 -3.33 -26.23 -5.17
CA ALA A 135 -4.71 -25.92 -4.84
C ALA A 135 -5.13 -24.56 -5.42
N TYR A 136 -4.29 -23.53 -5.24
CA TYR A 136 -4.54 -22.21 -5.79
C TYR A 136 -4.60 -22.21 -7.31
N LEU A 137 -3.67 -22.90 -7.99
CA LEU A 137 -3.68 -23.02 -9.45
C LEU A 137 -4.95 -23.73 -9.93
N ALA A 138 -5.34 -24.85 -9.32
CA ALA A 138 -6.55 -25.58 -9.69
C ALA A 138 -7.81 -24.71 -9.55
N CYS A 139 -7.97 -24.01 -8.41
CA CYS A 139 -9.09 -23.09 -8.21
C CYS A 139 -9.08 -21.92 -9.21
N CYS A 140 -7.93 -21.29 -9.43
CA CYS A 140 -7.82 -20.16 -10.36
C CYS A 140 -8.14 -20.59 -11.80
N ILE A 141 -7.56 -21.71 -12.26
CA ILE A 141 -7.81 -22.27 -13.59
C ILE A 141 -9.29 -22.65 -13.74
N GLY A 142 -9.89 -23.28 -12.73
CA GLY A 142 -11.31 -23.63 -12.74
C GLY A 142 -12.21 -22.40 -12.92
N VAL A 143 -11.97 -21.33 -12.15
CA VAL A 143 -12.71 -20.08 -12.28
C VAL A 143 -12.47 -19.42 -13.63
N ILE A 144 -11.22 -19.36 -14.10
CA ILE A 144 -10.88 -18.75 -15.40
C ILE A 144 -11.55 -19.51 -16.54
N ALA A 145 -11.51 -20.85 -16.52
CA ALA A 145 -12.16 -21.69 -17.53
C ALA A 145 -13.68 -21.49 -17.53
N TRP A 146 -14.30 -21.46 -16.34
CA TRP A 146 -15.73 -21.23 -16.18
C TRP A 146 -16.16 -19.83 -16.62
N ARG A 147 -15.37 -18.80 -16.30
CA ARG A 147 -15.70 -17.38 -16.52
C ARG A 147 -14.98 -16.77 -17.73
N ARG A 148 -14.38 -17.59 -18.60
CA ARG A 148 -13.53 -17.14 -19.73
C ARG A 148 -14.18 -16.09 -20.61
N VAL A 149 -15.49 -16.21 -20.88
CA VAL A 149 -16.22 -15.25 -21.73
C VAL A 149 -16.32 -13.89 -21.05
N ALA A 150 -16.70 -13.86 -19.77
CA ALA A 150 -16.82 -12.62 -19.00
C ALA A 150 -15.45 -11.94 -18.82
N ILE A 151 -14.39 -12.73 -18.61
CA ILE A 151 -13.01 -12.22 -18.49
C ILE A 151 -12.56 -11.63 -19.83
N ALA A 152 -12.73 -12.35 -20.94
CA ALA A 152 -12.36 -11.88 -22.28
C ALA A 152 -13.16 -10.64 -22.69
N GLU A 153 -14.45 -10.58 -22.35
CA GLU A 153 -15.29 -9.42 -22.59
C GLU A 153 -14.80 -8.20 -21.79
N ALA A 154 -14.53 -8.36 -20.49
CA ALA A 154 -14.00 -7.31 -19.64
C ALA A 154 -12.66 -6.76 -20.16
N ALA A 155 -11.72 -7.65 -20.53
CA ALA A 155 -10.44 -7.27 -21.11
C ALA A 155 -10.60 -6.52 -22.44
N ARG A 156 -11.48 -7.00 -23.33
CA ARG A 156 -11.75 -6.35 -24.62
C ARG A 156 -12.40 -4.98 -24.44
N ILE A 157 -13.32 -4.82 -23.49
CA ILE A 157 -13.94 -3.53 -23.17
C ILE A 157 -12.89 -2.57 -22.61
N ALA A 158 -12.11 -3.01 -21.63
CA ALA A 158 -11.06 -2.20 -21.02
C ALA A 158 -10.04 -1.72 -22.07
N TRP A 159 -9.59 -2.61 -22.95
CA TRP A 159 -8.66 -2.27 -24.02
C TRP A 159 -9.24 -1.27 -25.03
N ARG A 160 -10.50 -1.46 -25.45
CA ARG A 160 -11.18 -0.51 -26.35
C ARG A 160 -11.32 0.85 -25.70
N GLN A 161 -11.80 0.91 -24.46
CA GLN A 161 -11.95 2.16 -23.72
C GLN A 161 -10.62 2.87 -23.52
N PHE A 162 -9.55 2.14 -23.23
CA PHE A 162 -8.19 2.68 -23.18
C PHE A 162 -7.76 3.26 -24.54
N GLY A 163 -7.94 2.52 -25.62
CA GLY A 163 -7.62 2.97 -26.99
C GLY A 163 -8.42 4.20 -27.41
N ASP A 164 -9.70 4.29 -27.05
CA ASP A 164 -10.55 5.45 -27.35
C ASP A 164 -10.14 6.67 -26.52
N ALA A 165 -9.87 6.47 -25.23
CA ALA A 165 -9.43 7.53 -24.32
C ALA A 165 -8.07 8.12 -24.69
N THR A 166 -7.13 7.28 -25.13
CA THR A 166 -5.80 7.71 -25.58
C THR A 166 -5.89 8.51 -26.87
N ARG A 167 -6.74 8.10 -27.84
CA ARG A 167 -7.02 8.87 -29.06
C ARG A 167 -7.68 10.21 -28.81
N ALA A 168 -8.61 10.26 -27.86
CA ALA A 168 -9.35 11.48 -27.56
C ALA A 168 -8.47 12.59 -26.94
N ALA A 169 -7.38 12.22 -26.25
CA ALA A 169 -6.48 13.17 -25.62
C ALA A 169 -5.02 12.66 -25.62
N PRO A 170 -4.33 12.65 -26.77
CA PRO A 170 -3.05 11.96 -26.95
C PRO A 170 -1.90 12.57 -26.14
N ARG A 171 -1.89 13.90 -25.98
CA ARG A 171 -0.86 14.60 -25.19
C ARG A 171 -1.05 14.34 -23.70
N ALA A 172 -2.28 14.50 -23.20
CA ALA A 172 -2.59 14.29 -21.79
C ALA A 172 -2.41 12.84 -21.38
N SER A 173 -2.82 11.88 -22.22
CA SER A 173 -2.61 10.45 -21.97
C SER A 173 -1.14 10.06 -21.94
N THR A 174 -0.34 10.58 -22.87
CA THR A 174 1.12 10.37 -22.88
C THR A 174 1.75 10.87 -21.58
N ALA A 175 1.47 12.11 -21.18
CA ALA A 175 2.04 12.70 -19.98
C ALA A 175 1.56 11.99 -18.69
N ALA A 176 0.27 11.63 -18.62
CA ALA A 176 -0.29 10.89 -17.51
C ALA A 176 0.33 9.49 -17.36
N LEU A 177 0.50 8.75 -18.45
CA LEU A 177 1.15 7.42 -18.41
C LEU A 177 2.65 7.49 -18.14
N LEU A 178 3.31 8.59 -18.50
CA LEU A 178 4.69 8.85 -18.12
C LEU A 178 4.81 9.00 -16.60
N LEU A 179 3.98 9.86 -15.99
CA LEU A 179 3.94 10.07 -14.53
C LEU A 179 3.51 8.81 -13.78
N LEU A 180 2.47 8.12 -14.26
CA LEU A 180 2.00 6.86 -13.65
C LEU A 180 3.06 5.77 -13.73
N GLY A 181 3.79 5.68 -14.85
CA GLY A 181 4.90 4.75 -15.01
C GLY A 181 6.05 5.07 -14.05
N LEU A 182 6.40 6.34 -13.87
CA LEU A 182 7.39 6.79 -12.89
C LEU A 182 6.97 6.44 -11.45
N ALA A 183 5.72 6.71 -11.07
CA ALA A 183 5.21 6.25 -9.77
C ALA A 183 5.28 4.72 -9.63
N GLY A 184 4.95 3.99 -10.69
CA GLY A 184 5.02 2.53 -10.72
C GLY A 184 6.42 1.96 -10.56
N THR A 185 7.49 2.75 -10.72
CA THR A 185 8.86 2.26 -10.51
C THR A 185 9.10 1.80 -9.07
N GLY A 186 8.37 2.30 -8.06
CA GLY A 186 8.48 1.79 -6.69
C GLY A 186 8.20 0.28 -6.59
N ALA A 187 7.42 -0.27 -7.51
CA ALA A 187 7.20 -1.71 -7.64
C ALA A 187 8.46 -2.52 -8.06
N TRP A 188 9.53 -1.86 -8.53
CA TRP A 188 10.77 -2.50 -8.97
C TRP A 188 11.75 -2.79 -7.82
N LEU A 189 11.52 -2.20 -6.65
CA LEU A 189 12.38 -2.43 -5.49
C LEU A 189 12.05 -3.78 -4.83
N PRO A 190 13.05 -4.48 -4.25
CA PRO A 190 12.74 -5.53 -3.30
C PRO A 190 12.02 -4.93 -2.08
N THR A 191 11.25 -5.76 -1.37
CA THR A 191 10.56 -5.32 -0.14
C THR A 191 11.56 -4.95 0.95
N MET A 192 11.55 -3.69 1.39
CA MET A 192 12.51 -3.17 2.38
C MET A 192 11.90 -2.21 3.39
N GLN A 193 10.63 -1.82 3.25
CA GLN A 193 10.01 -0.95 4.23
C GLN A 193 9.93 -1.63 5.59
N TYR A 194 10.11 -0.83 6.64
CA TYR A 194 10.22 -1.27 8.02
C TYR A 194 9.11 -2.26 8.40
N ASP A 195 7.85 -1.84 8.31
CA ASP A 195 6.70 -2.67 8.65
C ASP A 195 6.59 -3.92 7.77
N ASP A 196 7.01 -3.81 6.50
CA ASP A 196 6.86 -4.91 5.55
C ASP A 196 7.72 -6.10 5.95
N VAL A 197 8.99 -5.83 6.22
CA VAL A 197 9.96 -6.87 6.57
C VAL A 197 9.80 -7.31 8.01
N VAL A 198 9.26 -6.47 8.90
CA VAL A 198 8.99 -6.84 10.29
C VAL A 198 7.78 -7.77 10.39
N TYR A 199 6.70 -7.49 9.67
CA TYR A 199 5.47 -8.28 9.82
C TYR A 199 4.66 -8.53 8.56
N HIS A 200 4.53 -7.61 7.58
CA HIS A 200 3.59 -7.84 6.47
C HIS A 200 3.98 -9.03 5.60
N LEU A 201 5.28 -9.22 5.36
CA LEU A 201 5.81 -10.40 4.66
C LEU A 201 5.57 -11.71 5.42
N GLY A 202 5.16 -11.64 6.70
CA GLY A 202 5.10 -12.79 7.59
C GLY A 202 3.96 -13.73 7.21
N LEU A 203 2.82 -13.18 6.81
CA LEU A 203 1.70 -13.97 6.31
C LEU A 203 2.05 -14.66 4.98
N PRO A 204 2.50 -13.96 3.92
CA PRO A 204 2.89 -14.61 2.67
C PRO A 204 3.93 -15.73 2.83
N TRP A 205 4.97 -15.50 3.63
CA TRP A 205 6.00 -16.52 3.86
C TRP A 205 5.49 -17.72 4.65
N GLN A 206 4.64 -17.51 5.67
CA GLN A 206 4.03 -18.62 6.40
C GLN A 206 3.10 -19.47 5.53
N LEU A 207 2.28 -18.84 4.68
CA LEU A 207 1.45 -19.57 3.72
C LEU A 207 2.32 -20.39 2.76
N GLN A 208 3.39 -19.80 2.23
CA GLN A 208 4.28 -20.50 1.31
C GLN A 208 5.05 -21.66 1.97
N GLN A 209 5.50 -21.50 3.22
CA GLN A 209 6.35 -22.49 3.89
C GLN A 209 5.54 -23.57 4.63
N THR A 210 4.35 -23.24 5.13
CA THR A 210 3.58 -24.09 6.04
C THR A 210 2.13 -24.31 5.60
N ALA A 211 1.71 -23.72 4.48
CA ALA A 211 0.34 -23.79 3.96
C ALA A 211 -0.73 -23.24 4.91
N ARG A 212 -0.35 -22.50 5.96
CA ARG A 212 -1.24 -21.85 6.94
C ARG A 212 -0.57 -20.62 7.54
N TYR A 213 -1.34 -19.80 8.23
CA TYR A 213 -0.88 -18.66 9.02
C TYR A 213 -1.19 -18.90 10.50
N ALA A 214 -0.19 -18.66 11.35
CA ALA A 214 -0.24 -19.06 12.75
C ALA A 214 -1.15 -18.22 13.65
N LEU A 215 -1.35 -16.93 13.32
CA LEU A 215 -2.11 -15.99 14.14
C LEU A 215 -1.62 -15.94 15.61
N ASP A 216 -0.30 -15.94 15.83
CA ASP A 216 0.30 -16.00 17.17
C ASP A 216 0.71 -14.60 17.69
N PRO A 217 -0.09 -13.97 18.59
CA PRO A 217 0.22 -12.65 19.12
C PRO A 217 1.42 -12.63 20.07
N THR A 218 1.91 -13.79 20.53
CA THR A 218 3.11 -13.83 21.40
C THR A 218 4.39 -13.54 20.64
N LEU A 219 4.39 -13.80 19.32
CA LEU A 219 5.56 -13.62 18.45
C LEU A 219 5.55 -12.26 17.75
N GLN A 220 4.37 -11.71 17.50
CA GLN A 220 4.18 -10.48 16.75
C GLN A 220 2.89 -9.79 17.17
N VAL A 221 2.96 -8.57 17.69
CA VAL A 221 1.82 -7.77 18.17
C VAL A 221 0.76 -7.55 17.09
N TRP A 222 1.18 -7.44 15.84
CA TRP A 222 0.25 -7.27 14.73
C TRP A 222 -0.34 -8.59 14.22
N ALA A 223 0.03 -9.76 14.75
CA ALA A 223 -0.35 -11.07 14.19
C ALA A 223 -1.85 -11.24 13.90
N LEU A 224 -2.71 -10.54 14.64
CA LEU A 224 -4.17 -10.59 14.57
C LEU A 224 -4.82 -9.35 13.91
N ALA A 225 -4.01 -8.45 13.36
CA ALA A 225 -4.47 -7.24 12.69
C ALA A 225 -5.30 -7.55 11.41
N PRO A 226 -6.04 -6.56 10.86
CA PRO A 226 -6.70 -6.71 9.56
C PRO A 226 -5.68 -6.97 8.44
N TRP A 227 -5.81 -8.09 7.73
CA TRP A 227 -4.79 -8.60 6.79
C TRP A 227 -5.26 -8.72 5.33
N ALA A 228 -6.37 -8.11 4.91
CA ALA A 228 -6.91 -8.36 3.56
C ALA A 228 -5.90 -8.06 2.44
N GLY A 229 -5.04 -7.07 2.62
CA GLY A 229 -3.93 -6.77 1.70
C GLY A 229 -2.89 -7.90 1.67
N ASP A 230 -2.41 -8.28 2.85
CA ASP A 230 -1.41 -9.34 3.03
C ASP A 230 -1.90 -10.70 2.55
N VAL A 231 -3.19 -11.01 2.71
CA VAL A 231 -3.83 -12.21 2.14
C VAL A 231 -3.64 -12.24 0.62
N LEU A 232 -3.90 -11.13 -0.08
CA LEU A 232 -3.73 -11.08 -1.53
C LEU A 232 -2.26 -11.15 -1.94
N HIS A 233 -1.35 -10.53 -1.17
CA HIS A 233 0.09 -10.72 -1.35
C HIS A 233 0.50 -12.19 -1.17
N GLY A 234 -0.07 -12.88 -0.17
CA GLY A 234 0.14 -14.29 0.08
C GLY A 234 -0.34 -15.18 -1.06
N VAL A 235 -1.50 -14.87 -1.65
CA VAL A 235 -2.03 -15.59 -2.83
C VAL A 235 -1.04 -15.54 -3.99
N VAL A 236 -0.60 -14.34 -4.37
CA VAL A 236 0.28 -14.18 -5.53
C VAL A 236 1.67 -14.74 -5.26
N GLN A 237 2.16 -14.66 -4.03
CA GLN A 237 3.43 -15.27 -3.63
C GLN A 237 3.39 -16.80 -3.67
N VAL A 238 2.33 -17.42 -3.14
CA VAL A 238 2.15 -18.88 -3.21
C VAL A 238 2.02 -19.37 -4.66
N LEU A 239 1.29 -18.62 -5.51
CA LEU A 239 1.16 -18.92 -6.93
C LEU A 239 2.50 -18.80 -7.69
N ALA A 240 3.27 -17.75 -7.40
CA ALA A 240 4.57 -17.50 -8.05
C ALA A 240 5.67 -18.44 -7.52
N GLY A 241 5.60 -18.83 -6.24
CA GLY A 241 6.68 -19.53 -5.53
C GLY A 241 7.82 -18.59 -5.08
N VAL A 242 7.66 -17.29 -5.27
CA VAL A 242 8.61 -16.22 -4.91
C VAL A 242 7.81 -14.97 -4.52
N GLU A 243 8.46 -14.00 -3.87
CA GLU A 243 7.83 -12.72 -3.53
C GLU A 243 7.21 -12.05 -4.77
N ALA A 244 5.99 -11.54 -4.63
CA ALA A 244 5.24 -10.96 -5.75
C ALA A 244 4.63 -9.58 -5.45
N ARG A 245 5.17 -8.88 -4.45
CA ARG A 245 4.69 -7.56 -3.99
C ARG A 245 4.66 -6.53 -5.13
N GLY A 246 5.77 -6.37 -5.84
CA GLY A 246 5.90 -5.37 -6.90
C GLY A 246 4.81 -5.50 -7.97
N ALA A 247 4.59 -6.72 -8.47
CA ALA A 247 3.57 -6.97 -9.48
C ALA A 247 2.14 -6.68 -8.98
N LEU A 248 1.80 -7.07 -7.73
CA LEU A 248 0.48 -6.80 -7.16
C LEU A 248 0.25 -5.30 -6.94
N ASN A 249 1.28 -4.58 -6.48
CA ASN A 249 1.21 -3.13 -6.31
C ASN A 249 1.08 -2.39 -7.64
N GLY A 250 1.73 -2.88 -8.69
CA GLY A 250 1.52 -2.38 -10.06
C GLY A 250 0.06 -2.51 -10.50
N LEU A 251 -0.60 -3.63 -10.16
CA LEU A 251 -2.03 -3.82 -10.41
C LEU A 251 -2.88 -2.83 -9.59
N TRP A 252 -2.59 -2.65 -8.30
CA TRP A 252 -3.32 -1.67 -7.47
C TRP A 252 -3.19 -0.24 -8.00
N LEU A 253 -1.98 0.19 -8.39
CA LEU A 253 -1.76 1.51 -8.97
C LEU A 253 -2.54 1.69 -10.30
N ALA A 254 -2.52 0.68 -11.17
CA ALA A 254 -3.27 0.71 -12.42
C ALA A 254 -4.80 0.78 -12.18
N MET A 255 -5.30 0.04 -11.19
CA MET A 255 -6.71 0.11 -10.79
C MET A 255 -7.07 1.47 -10.16
N ALA A 256 -6.17 2.09 -9.39
CA ALA A 256 -6.39 3.40 -8.80
C ALA A 256 -6.51 4.46 -9.91
N ALA A 257 -5.61 4.41 -10.90
CA ALA A 257 -5.69 5.24 -12.11
C ALA A 257 -7.01 5.02 -12.88
N GLY A 258 -7.42 3.75 -13.06
CA GLY A 258 -8.70 3.41 -13.68
C GLY A 258 -9.91 3.94 -12.90
N ALA A 259 -9.88 3.88 -11.57
CA ALA A 259 -10.97 4.31 -10.71
C ALA A 259 -11.14 5.85 -10.73
N VAL A 260 -10.05 6.61 -10.62
CA VAL A 260 -10.12 8.09 -10.72
C VAL A 260 -10.52 8.53 -12.13
N PHE A 261 -10.04 7.83 -13.17
CA PHE A 261 -10.42 8.08 -14.56
C PHE A 261 -11.93 7.86 -14.76
N ALA A 262 -12.47 6.75 -14.24
CA ALA A 262 -13.89 6.42 -14.34
C ALA A 262 -14.78 7.37 -13.53
N LEU A 263 -14.33 7.83 -12.35
CA LEU A 263 -15.05 8.83 -11.55
C LEU A 263 -15.14 10.18 -12.25
N VAL A 264 -14.03 10.66 -12.83
CA VAL A 264 -14.06 11.91 -13.62
C VAL A 264 -15.04 11.79 -14.78
N ALA A 265 -15.07 10.64 -15.47
CA ALA A 265 -16.03 10.38 -16.52
C ALA A 265 -17.48 10.49 -16.03
N LEU A 266 -17.79 9.89 -14.88
CA LEU A 266 -19.12 9.86 -14.29
C LEU A 266 -19.59 11.24 -13.81
N LEU A 267 -18.66 12.09 -13.39
CA LEU A 267 -18.91 13.49 -13.00
C LEU A 267 -19.07 14.44 -14.21
N GLY A 268 -18.98 13.91 -15.44
CA GLY A 268 -19.10 14.69 -16.67
C GLY A 268 -17.81 15.35 -17.15
N GLY A 269 -16.64 14.86 -16.71
CA GLY A 269 -15.34 15.29 -17.21
C GLY A 269 -15.02 14.75 -18.60
N ASP A 270 -14.45 15.61 -19.44
CA ASP A 270 -13.92 15.27 -20.76
C ASP A 270 -12.67 14.37 -20.71
N ALA A 271 -12.22 13.88 -21.87
CA ALA A 271 -11.07 12.97 -21.95
C ALA A 271 -9.79 13.55 -21.34
N THR A 272 -9.53 14.84 -21.54
CA THR A 272 -8.33 15.52 -21.00
C THR A 272 -8.35 15.53 -19.48
N ARG A 273 -9.48 15.91 -18.87
CA ARG A 273 -9.67 15.91 -17.42
C ARG A 273 -9.50 14.51 -16.81
N ARG A 274 -9.99 13.47 -17.49
CA ARG A 274 -9.79 12.09 -17.00
C ARG A 274 -8.30 11.74 -16.91
N TRP A 275 -7.51 12.16 -17.89
CA TRP A 275 -6.05 12.00 -17.84
C TRP A 275 -5.35 12.94 -16.87
N TRP A 276 -5.89 14.13 -16.60
CA TRP A 276 -5.38 15.01 -15.53
C TRP A 276 -5.51 14.37 -14.14
N ALA A 277 -6.61 13.66 -13.87
CA ALA A 277 -6.75 12.92 -12.62
C ALA A 277 -5.71 11.79 -12.50
N VAL A 278 -5.46 11.05 -13.58
CA VAL A 278 -4.40 10.04 -13.62
C VAL A 278 -3.01 10.66 -13.44
N ALA A 279 -2.76 11.81 -14.07
CA ALA A 279 -1.50 12.54 -13.96
C ALA A 279 -1.26 13.06 -12.54
N LEU A 280 -2.26 13.66 -11.90
CA LEU A 280 -2.15 14.13 -10.52
C LEU A 280 -1.88 12.95 -9.58
N LEU A 281 -2.67 11.88 -9.67
CA LEU A 281 -2.49 10.66 -8.88
C LEU A 281 -1.07 10.08 -9.06
N GLY A 282 -0.62 9.94 -10.32
CA GLY A 282 0.72 9.44 -10.64
C GLY A 282 1.86 10.40 -10.29
N SER A 283 1.57 11.69 -10.09
CA SER A 283 2.58 12.67 -9.66
C SER A 283 2.77 12.72 -8.15
N LEU A 284 1.77 12.31 -7.36
CA LEU A 284 1.85 12.38 -5.90
C LEU A 284 3.06 11.58 -5.39
N PRO A 285 3.94 12.17 -4.56
CA PRO A 285 5.11 11.48 -4.02
C PRO A 285 4.76 10.15 -3.33
N LEU A 286 3.68 10.14 -2.54
CA LEU A 286 3.21 8.94 -1.85
C LEU A 286 2.73 7.83 -2.79
N SER A 287 2.29 8.11 -4.01
CA SER A 287 1.94 7.04 -4.97
C SER A 287 3.15 6.17 -5.29
N MET A 288 4.33 6.77 -5.45
CA MET A 288 5.57 6.02 -5.67
C MET A 288 5.99 5.26 -4.41
N SER A 289 5.97 5.93 -3.25
CA SER A 289 6.34 5.32 -1.95
C SER A 289 5.47 4.11 -1.60
N LEU A 290 4.14 4.23 -1.75
CA LEU A 290 3.20 3.15 -1.46
C LEU A 290 3.37 1.96 -2.39
N THR A 291 3.74 2.18 -3.67
CA THR A 291 4.04 1.06 -4.57
C THR A 291 5.32 0.32 -4.22
N ALA A 292 6.19 0.88 -3.37
CA ALA A 292 7.38 0.23 -2.85
C ALA A 292 7.15 -0.52 -1.52
N GLY A 293 5.95 -0.45 -0.94
CA GLY A 293 5.60 -1.05 0.34
C GLY A 293 4.51 -2.14 0.28
N MET A 294 4.06 -2.66 1.41
CA MET A 294 2.85 -3.51 1.55
C MET A 294 1.71 -2.77 2.27
N GLN A 295 1.79 -1.44 2.26
CA GLN A 295 0.91 -0.55 2.98
C GLN A 295 -0.53 -0.59 2.45
N THR A 296 -1.48 -0.64 3.37
CA THR A 296 -2.93 -0.81 3.08
C THR A 296 -3.57 0.39 2.38
N GLU A 297 -2.89 1.53 2.36
CA GLU A 297 -3.35 2.77 1.71
C GLU A 297 -3.39 2.62 0.19
N LEU A 298 -2.48 1.83 -0.43
CA LEU A 298 -2.47 1.60 -1.88
C LEU A 298 -3.75 0.91 -2.38
N PRO A 299 -4.21 -0.23 -1.81
CA PRO A 299 -5.49 -0.80 -2.20
C PRO A 299 -6.68 0.11 -1.83
N ALA A 300 -6.60 0.88 -0.74
CA ALA A 300 -7.65 1.83 -0.39
C ALA A 300 -7.81 2.99 -1.40
N MET A 301 -6.73 3.42 -2.07
CA MET A 301 -6.78 4.34 -3.22
C MET A 301 -7.62 3.80 -4.39
N VAL A 302 -7.91 2.50 -4.43
CA VAL A 302 -8.84 1.89 -5.38
C VAL A 302 -10.24 1.79 -4.80
N LEU A 303 -10.36 1.15 -3.63
CA LEU A 303 -11.65 0.75 -3.09
C LEU A 303 -12.55 1.95 -2.72
N LEU A 304 -11.98 3.05 -2.21
CA LEU A 304 -12.75 4.25 -1.89
C LEU A 304 -13.31 4.94 -3.16
N PRO A 305 -12.50 5.24 -4.20
CA PRO A 305 -13.02 5.71 -5.48
C PRO A 305 -14.03 4.78 -6.15
N VAL A 306 -13.82 3.46 -6.10
CA VAL A 306 -14.75 2.48 -6.68
C VAL A 306 -16.08 2.47 -5.90
N LEU A 307 -16.04 2.59 -4.56
CA LEU A 307 -17.24 2.74 -3.74
C LEU A 307 -17.99 4.02 -4.10
N ALA A 308 -17.30 5.15 -4.22
CA ALA A 308 -17.90 6.41 -4.67
C ALA A 308 -18.51 6.31 -6.07
N TRP A 309 -17.87 5.56 -6.98
CA TRP A 309 -18.40 5.29 -8.32
C TRP A 309 -19.72 4.50 -8.24
N LEU A 310 -19.82 3.52 -7.34
CA LEU A 310 -21.07 2.80 -7.07
C LEU A 310 -22.16 3.71 -6.50
N VAL A 311 -21.79 4.70 -5.69
CA VAL A 311 -22.75 5.68 -5.12
C VAL A 311 -23.29 6.61 -6.21
N LEU A 312 -22.42 7.11 -7.09
CA LEU A 312 -22.77 8.12 -8.09
C LEU A 312 -23.55 7.57 -9.28
N ARG A 313 -23.32 6.32 -9.66
CA ARG A 313 -23.97 5.74 -10.85
C ARG A 313 -25.49 5.60 -10.64
N GLU A 314 -26.24 5.75 -11.72
CA GLU A 314 -27.66 5.41 -11.71
C GLU A 314 -27.83 3.88 -11.66
N PRO A 315 -28.79 3.35 -10.88
CA PRO A 315 -29.04 1.91 -10.79
C PRO A 315 -29.51 1.32 -12.14
N ALA A 316 -28.58 0.86 -12.98
CA ALA A 316 -28.91 0.21 -14.26
C ALA A 316 -29.57 -1.17 -14.08
N ALA A 317 -29.35 -1.82 -12.94
CA ALA A 317 -30.04 -3.04 -12.51
C ALA A 317 -30.57 -2.76 -11.10
N GLY A 318 -31.88 -2.97 -10.89
CA GLY A 318 -32.52 -2.71 -9.60
C GLY A 318 -31.83 -3.39 -8.41
N PRO A 319 -32.15 -2.99 -7.17
CA PRO A 319 -31.61 -3.64 -5.98
C PRO A 319 -31.90 -5.15 -6.00
N PRO A 320 -30.93 -6.02 -5.61
CA PRO A 320 -29.95 -5.76 -4.55
C PRO A 320 -28.49 -5.59 -4.98
N ARG A 321 -28.13 -5.76 -6.27
CA ARG A 321 -26.71 -5.90 -6.68
C ARG A 321 -25.81 -4.71 -6.29
N GLY A 322 -26.33 -3.48 -6.37
CA GLY A 322 -25.61 -2.27 -5.93
C GLY A 322 -25.26 -2.30 -4.44
N LEU A 323 -26.22 -2.69 -3.60
CA LEU A 323 -26.01 -2.81 -2.15
C LEU A 323 -24.99 -3.90 -1.83
N LEU A 324 -25.11 -5.09 -2.44
CA LEU A 324 -24.18 -6.20 -2.19
C LEU A 324 -22.75 -5.87 -2.65
N ALA A 325 -22.60 -5.19 -3.80
CA ALA A 325 -21.29 -4.70 -4.23
C ALA A 325 -20.71 -3.67 -3.27
N GLY A 326 -21.53 -2.73 -2.78
CA GLY A 326 -21.10 -1.77 -1.75
C GLY A 326 -20.67 -2.48 -0.45
N ALA A 327 -21.40 -3.51 -0.03
CA ALA A 327 -21.06 -4.32 1.15
C ALA A 327 -19.73 -5.07 0.99
N LEU A 328 -19.45 -5.64 -0.18
CA LEU A 328 -18.17 -6.29 -0.47
C LEU A 328 -16.99 -5.30 -0.37
N LEU A 329 -17.13 -4.12 -0.97
CA LEU A 329 -16.08 -3.09 -0.92
C LEU A 329 -15.90 -2.53 0.50
N PHE A 330 -16.99 -2.28 1.22
CA PHE A 330 -16.93 -1.85 2.61
C PHE A 330 -16.28 -2.90 3.51
N GLY A 331 -16.69 -4.17 3.39
CA GLY A 331 -16.05 -5.29 4.07
C GLY A 331 -14.56 -5.39 3.76
N ALA A 332 -14.16 -5.20 2.50
CA ALA A 332 -12.75 -5.19 2.12
C ALA A 332 -11.99 -4.01 2.76
N LEU A 333 -12.57 -2.80 2.82
CA LEU A 333 -11.99 -1.67 3.53
C LEU A 333 -11.82 -1.95 5.02
N CYS A 334 -12.80 -2.60 5.66
CA CYS A 334 -12.68 -3.09 7.04
C CYS A 334 -11.54 -4.11 7.19
N GLY A 335 -11.43 -5.06 6.25
CA GLY A 335 -10.39 -6.07 6.25
C GLY A 335 -8.98 -5.53 5.95
N LEU A 336 -8.86 -4.36 5.32
CA LEU A 336 -7.59 -3.67 5.11
C LEU A 336 -7.14 -2.95 6.38
N LYS A 337 -8.01 -2.11 6.97
CA LYS A 337 -7.70 -1.32 8.17
C LYS A 337 -8.97 -0.71 8.73
N SER A 338 -9.08 -0.63 10.05
CA SER A 338 -10.21 0.05 10.73
C SER A 338 -10.36 1.51 10.28
N MET A 339 -9.26 2.22 10.03
CA MET A 339 -9.29 3.60 9.55
C MET A 339 -9.93 3.75 8.16
N HIS A 340 -9.68 2.79 7.25
CA HIS A 340 -10.33 2.80 5.93
C HIS A 340 -11.84 2.54 6.03
N ALA A 341 -12.27 1.73 7.01
CA ALA A 341 -13.70 1.58 7.31
C ALA A 341 -14.31 2.89 7.81
N ALA A 342 -13.63 3.61 8.71
CA ALA A 342 -14.09 4.92 9.18
C ALA A 342 -14.21 5.93 8.03
N MET A 343 -13.22 5.98 7.14
CA MET A 343 -13.25 6.83 5.94
C MET A 343 -14.38 6.45 4.96
N ALA A 344 -14.86 5.21 4.98
CA ALA A 344 -15.97 4.78 4.13
C ALA A 344 -17.35 5.20 4.69
N LEU A 345 -17.47 5.49 5.99
CA LEU A 345 -18.75 5.85 6.61
C LEU A 345 -19.41 7.09 5.98
N PRO A 346 -18.69 8.21 5.70
CA PRO A 346 -19.26 9.33 4.96
C PRO A 346 -19.80 8.97 3.58
N LEU A 347 -19.12 8.07 2.85
CA LEU A 347 -19.60 7.56 1.55
C LEU A 347 -20.87 6.73 1.70
N LEU A 348 -20.96 5.88 2.73
CA LEU A 348 -22.17 5.09 3.01
C LEU A 348 -23.35 5.97 3.44
N ALA A 349 -23.11 6.99 4.27
CA ALA A 349 -24.12 7.97 4.65
C ALA A 349 -24.64 8.72 3.41
N TRP A 350 -23.73 9.15 2.53
CA TRP A 350 -24.11 9.77 1.26
C TRP A 350 -24.89 8.80 0.35
N ALA A 351 -24.48 7.53 0.27
CA ALA A 351 -25.19 6.50 -0.48
C ALA A 351 -26.63 6.30 0.04
N GLY A 352 -26.78 6.16 1.35
CA GLY A 352 -28.07 6.01 2.02
C GLY A 352 -28.98 7.21 1.77
N TRP A 353 -28.44 8.43 1.84
CA TRP A 353 -29.19 9.64 1.54
C TRP A 353 -29.58 9.75 0.06
N ARG A 354 -28.63 9.53 -0.86
CA ARG A 354 -28.85 9.64 -2.32
C ARG A 354 -29.88 8.63 -2.80
N HIS A 355 -29.80 7.39 -2.31
CA HIS A 355 -30.64 6.27 -2.76
C HIS A 355 -31.80 5.95 -1.80
N ARG A 356 -32.13 6.84 -0.86
CA ARG A 356 -33.12 6.62 0.21
C ARG A 356 -34.48 6.12 -0.27
N ALA A 357 -34.95 6.61 -1.42
CA ALA A 357 -36.26 6.24 -1.99
C ALA A 357 -36.28 4.81 -2.55
N HIS A 358 -35.11 4.23 -2.83
CA HIS A 358 -34.96 2.91 -3.46
C HIS A 358 -34.11 1.96 -2.62
N LEU A 359 -33.89 2.29 -1.33
CA LEU A 359 -33.03 1.50 -0.46
C LEU A 359 -33.69 0.13 -0.22
N PRO A 360 -33.00 -0.97 -0.53
CA PRO A 360 -33.60 -2.29 -0.40
C PRO A 360 -33.45 -2.83 1.02
N TRP A 361 -34.24 -2.29 1.95
CA TRP A 361 -34.17 -2.59 3.39
C TRP A 361 -34.12 -4.08 3.72
N ARG A 362 -34.92 -4.91 3.01
CA ARG A 362 -34.94 -6.38 3.17
C ARG A 362 -33.59 -7.07 2.93
N TRP A 363 -32.67 -6.43 2.20
CA TRP A 363 -31.35 -6.97 1.87
C TRP A 363 -30.23 -6.40 2.75
N LEU A 364 -30.53 -5.43 3.64
CA LEU A 364 -29.52 -4.88 4.56
C LEU A 364 -28.92 -5.92 5.51
N PRO A 365 -29.68 -6.87 6.08
CA PRO A 365 -29.09 -7.92 6.91
C PRO A 365 -28.09 -8.78 6.13
N LEU A 366 -28.44 -9.16 4.88
CA LEU A 366 -27.51 -9.89 4.02
C LEU A 366 -26.28 -9.05 3.68
N ALA A 367 -26.46 -7.77 3.38
CA ALA A 367 -25.36 -6.86 3.08
C ALA A 367 -24.40 -6.72 4.29
N ALA A 368 -24.94 -6.58 5.50
CA ALA A 368 -24.13 -6.59 6.73
C ALA A 368 -23.40 -7.91 6.93
N GLY A 369 -24.09 -9.04 6.71
CA GLY A 369 -23.48 -10.38 6.75
C GLY A 369 -22.35 -10.56 5.73
N ILE A 370 -22.51 -10.04 4.52
CA ILE A 370 -21.46 -10.05 3.48
C ILE A 370 -20.28 -9.16 3.88
N ALA A 371 -20.52 -7.96 4.38
CA ALA A 371 -19.45 -7.07 4.84
C ALA A 371 -18.64 -7.72 5.97
N PHE A 372 -19.32 -8.39 6.91
CA PHE A 372 -18.67 -9.19 7.96
C PHE A 372 -17.94 -10.40 7.39
N ALA A 373 -18.53 -11.14 6.44
CA ALA A 373 -17.87 -12.29 5.82
C ALA A 373 -16.60 -11.89 5.04
N VAL A 374 -16.53 -10.67 4.50
CA VAL A 374 -15.34 -10.19 3.79
C VAL A 374 -14.30 -9.58 4.72
N GLY A 375 -14.71 -8.73 5.66
CA GLY A 375 -13.79 -7.97 6.50
C GLY A 375 -13.55 -8.55 7.89
N GLY A 376 -14.42 -9.45 8.35
CA GLY A 376 -14.56 -9.83 9.76
C GLY A 376 -13.58 -10.89 10.25
N SER A 377 -12.86 -11.60 9.37
CA SER A 377 -12.03 -12.75 9.77
C SER A 377 -10.97 -12.39 10.80
N SER A 378 -10.18 -11.34 10.55
CA SER A 378 -9.14 -10.89 11.50
C SER A 378 -9.74 -10.50 12.85
N TYR A 379 -10.84 -9.74 12.86
CA TYR A 379 -11.51 -9.32 14.09
C TYR A 379 -12.08 -10.51 14.89
N ALA A 380 -12.65 -11.50 14.18
CA ALA A 380 -13.17 -12.71 14.80
C ALA A 380 -12.06 -13.58 15.40
N TYR A 381 -10.94 -13.76 14.69
CA TYR A 381 -9.77 -14.45 15.23
C TYR A 381 -9.14 -13.68 16.38
N ALA A 382 -9.04 -12.36 16.29
CA ALA A 382 -8.50 -11.52 17.34
C ALA A 382 -9.32 -11.64 18.63
N TRP A 383 -10.65 -11.63 18.51
CA TRP A 383 -11.56 -11.92 19.63
C TRP A 383 -11.35 -13.32 20.20
N ALA A 384 -11.35 -14.35 19.34
CA ALA A 384 -11.27 -15.74 19.76
C ALA A 384 -9.93 -16.12 20.42
N ILE A 385 -8.81 -15.59 19.91
CA ILE A 385 -7.46 -15.93 20.36
C ILE A 385 -7.02 -15.05 21.53
N ALA A 386 -7.40 -13.77 21.50
CA ALA A 386 -6.82 -12.76 22.38
C ALA A 386 -7.85 -11.97 23.19
N GLY A 387 -9.15 -12.23 23.04
CA GLY A 387 -10.21 -11.51 23.74
C GLY A 387 -10.41 -10.06 23.28
N ASN A 388 -9.65 -9.60 22.28
CA ASN A 388 -9.67 -8.23 21.80
C ASN A 388 -9.85 -8.22 20.27
N PRO A 389 -11.00 -7.77 19.73
CA PRO A 389 -11.27 -7.81 18.29
C PRO A 389 -10.45 -6.76 17.53
N LEU A 390 -9.91 -5.76 18.23
CA LEU A 390 -9.16 -4.63 17.68
C LEU A 390 -7.72 -4.63 18.19
N LEU A 391 -7.17 -5.80 18.51
CA LEU A 391 -5.80 -5.95 18.99
C LEU A 391 -4.78 -5.40 17.97
N PRO A 392 -3.73 -4.67 18.41
CA PRO A 392 -3.44 -4.19 19.77
C PRO A 392 -4.09 -2.84 20.14
N LEU A 393 -4.87 -2.24 19.24
CA LEU A 393 -5.28 -0.84 19.30
C LEU A 393 -6.08 -0.47 20.57
N LEU A 394 -7.14 -1.22 20.89
CA LEU A 394 -8.06 -0.88 21.99
C LEU A 394 -7.89 -1.78 23.23
N ASN A 395 -6.67 -2.01 23.66
CA ASN A 395 -6.39 -2.95 24.74
C ASN A 395 -6.77 -2.46 26.15
N ALA A 396 -6.96 -1.14 26.37
CA ALA A 396 -7.51 -0.63 27.64
C ALA A 396 -8.95 -1.12 27.89
N TRP A 397 -9.70 -1.33 26.80
CA TRP A 397 -11.10 -1.74 26.83
C TRP A 397 -11.28 -3.25 26.87
N PHE A 398 -10.67 -3.96 25.92
CA PHE A 398 -10.88 -5.41 25.76
C PHE A 398 -9.91 -6.28 26.58
N ARG A 399 -8.78 -5.71 27.04
CA ARG A 399 -7.84 -6.32 27.99
C ARG A 399 -7.33 -7.71 27.58
N SER A 400 -6.68 -7.78 26.44
CA SER A 400 -6.00 -9.00 26.01
C SER A 400 -4.92 -9.43 27.02
N PRO A 401 -4.79 -10.74 27.32
CA PRO A 401 -3.78 -11.24 28.26
C PRO A 401 -2.35 -11.15 27.73
N TYR A 402 -2.17 -10.87 26.44
CA TYR A 402 -0.85 -10.82 25.79
C TYR A 402 -0.14 -9.46 25.94
N PHE A 403 -0.87 -8.40 26.30
CA PHE A 403 -0.36 -7.02 26.30
C PHE A 403 -0.80 -6.25 27.54
N ALA A 404 -0.09 -5.17 27.86
CA ALA A 404 -0.49 -4.26 28.93
C ALA A 404 -1.90 -3.69 28.67
N ALA A 405 -2.66 -3.44 29.74
CA ALA A 405 -4.04 -2.94 29.68
C ALA A 405 -4.11 -1.43 29.34
N THR A 406 -3.49 -1.05 28.24
CA THR A 406 -3.42 0.32 27.70
C THR A 406 -3.65 0.26 26.20
N ASP A 407 -4.26 1.30 25.64
CA ASP A 407 -4.43 1.40 24.19
C ASP A 407 -3.07 1.60 23.51
N PHE A 408 -2.94 1.09 22.28
CA PHE A 408 -1.74 1.34 21.48
C PHE A 408 -1.69 2.82 21.12
N ASN A 409 -0.58 3.48 21.46
CA ASN A 409 -0.37 4.88 21.15
C ASN A 409 1.05 5.13 20.62
N ASP A 410 1.15 5.86 19.52
CA ASP A 410 2.40 6.36 18.98
C ASP A 410 2.43 7.89 19.10
N ALA A 411 3.08 8.37 20.16
CA ALA A 411 3.12 9.79 20.50
C ALA A 411 3.81 10.65 19.42
N ARG A 412 4.57 10.05 18.50
CA ARG A 412 5.23 10.77 17.40
C ARG A 412 4.24 11.46 16.48
N TRP A 413 3.02 10.93 16.36
CA TRP A 413 2.00 11.41 15.41
C TRP A 413 0.80 12.09 16.10
N GLN A 414 1.05 12.68 17.27
CA GLN A 414 0.06 13.41 18.08
C GLN A 414 0.40 14.90 18.14
N ALA A 415 0.65 15.52 16.98
CA ALA A 415 1.02 16.93 16.87
C ALA A 415 -0.13 17.90 17.20
N GLY A 416 -1.38 17.44 17.14
CA GLY A 416 -2.57 18.29 17.30
C GLY A 416 -3.20 18.72 15.97
N LEU A 417 -4.38 19.33 16.03
CA LEU A 417 -5.14 19.78 14.86
C LEU A 417 -5.25 21.30 14.83
N ASP A 418 -4.26 21.93 14.22
CA ASP A 418 -4.22 23.37 14.02
C ASP A 418 -4.77 23.78 12.63
N ALA A 419 -5.01 25.07 12.45
CA ALA A 419 -5.63 25.60 11.23
C ALA A 419 -4.74 25.46 9.98
N ASP A 420 -3.44 25.29 10.19
CA ASP A 420 -2.37 25.12 9.21
C ASP A 420 -1.98 23.64 8.97
N VAL A 421 -2.62 22.65 9.60
CA VAL A 421 -2.22 21.24 9.46
C VAL A 421 -2.08 20.76 8.01
N LEU A 422 -2.95 21.20 7.08
CA LEU A 422 -2.85 20.82 5.65
C LEU A 422 -1.71 21.54 4.92
N TRP A 423 -1.35 22.73 5.41
CA TRP A 423 -0.19 23.49 4.97
C TRP A 423 1.09 22.79 5.45
N ASP A 424 1.19 22.48 6.74
CA ASP A 424 2.38 21.85 7.31
C ASP A 424 2.59 20.44 6.77
N ILE A 425 1.54 19.64 6.60
CA ILE A 425 1.64 18.34 5.91
C ILE A 425 2.26 18.49 4.52
N SER A 426 2.00 19.58 3.79
CA SER A 426 2.53 19.80 2.44
C SER A 426 3.99 20.29 2.42
N PHE A 427 4.40 21.08 3.41
CA PHE A 427 5.72 21.74 3.42
C PHE A 427 6.67 21.15 4.46
N ASP A 428 6.21 20.89 5.68
CA ASP A 428 6.90 20.22 6.80
C ASP A 428 6.42 18.76 6.92
N SER A 429 6.51 18.00 5.82
CA SER A 429 5.98 16.63 5.77
C SER A 429 6.70 15.68 6.73
N GLU A 430 7.95 15.96 7.11
CA GLU A 430 8.74 15.09 7.98
C GLU A 430 8.19 15.02 9.41
N HIS A 431 7.51 16.07 9.86
CA HIS A 431 6.83 16.10 11.15
C HIS A 431 5.62 15.15 11.20
N TYR A 432 4.98 14.86 10.07
CA TYR A 432 3.71 14.12 10.02
C TYR A 432 3.83 12.72 9.42
N PHE A 433 4.97 12.33 8.85
CA PHE A 433 5.25 10.93 8.51
C PHE A 433 6.76 10.69 8.25
N GLU A 434 7.21 9.43 8.24
CA GLU A 434 8.61 9.03 8.00
C GLU A 434 9.09 9.38 6.59
N SER A 435 9.41 10.66 6.40
CA SER A 435 9.63 11.31 5.12
C SER A 435 10.60 12.46 5.26
N PHE A 436 10.66 13.30 4.24
CA PHE A 436 11.35 14.57 4.25
C PHE A 436 10.38 15.64 3.75
N ASP A 437 10.63 16.89 4.05
CA ASP A 437 9.84 18.04 3.62
C ASP A 437 9.44 18.02 2.13
N GLY A 438 8.17 18.34 1.87
CA GLY A 438 7.54 18.18 0.56
C GLY A 438 7.23 16.74 0.16
N GLY A 439 7.53 15.75 1.00
CA GLY A 439 7.35 14.33 0.76
C GLY A 439 5.89 13.87 0.69
N PHE A 440 4.93 14.70 1.13
CA PHE A 440 3.51 14.46 0.89
C PHE A 440 3.04 14.99 -0.49
N GLY A 441 3.70 16.05 -0.99
CA GLY A 441 3.34 16.79 -2.19
C GLY A 441 2.43 17.98 -1.90
N PHE A 442 2.11 18.75 -2.95
CA PHE A 442 1.58 20.11 -2.80
C PHE A 442 0.11 20.27 -3.20
N VAL A 443 -0.59 19.16 -3.47
CA VAL A 443 -1.96 19.17 -4.00
C VAL A 443 -2.96 19.79 -3.02
N LEU A 444 -2.79 19.57 -1.70
CA LEU A 444 -3.70 20.12 -0.68
C LEU A 444 -3.76 21.64 -0.75
N VAL A 445 -2.61 22.30 -0.86
CA VAL A 445 -2.50 23.77 -0.89
C VAL A 445 -2.74 24.31 -2.30
N ALA A 446 -2.05 23.78 -3.30
CA ALA A 446 -2.12 24.28 -4.68
C ALA A 446 -3.53 24.19 -5.27
N LEU A 447 -4.29 23.15 -4.91
CA LEU A 447 -5.65 22.93 -5.40
C LEU A 447 -6.74 23.28 -4.39
N ALA A 448 -6.43 23.93 -3.26
CA ALA A 448 -7.42 24.35 -2.27
C ALA A 448 -8.54 25.20 -2.89
N GLY A 449 -8.18 26.15 -3.77
CA GLY A 449 -9.15 26.96 -4.51
C GLY A 449 -10.04 26.14 -5.46
N ALA A 450 -9.46 25.12 -6.12
CA ALA A 450 -10.22 24.22 -6.98
C ALA A 450 -11.13 23.28 -6.18
N TRP A 451 -10.77 22.91 -4.96
CA TRP A 451 -11.66 22.22 -4.02
C TRP A 451 -12.86 23.09 -3.62
N LEU A 452 -12.64 24.37 -3.30
CA LEU A 452 -13.74 25.33 -3.04
C LEU A 452 -14.66 25.47 -4.26
N LEU A 453 -14.12 25.46 -5.48
CA LEU A 453 -14.93 25.43 -6.70
C LEU A 453 -15.72 24.12 -6.83
N ALA A 454 -15.12 22.98 -6.48
CA ALA A 454 -15.80 21.69 -6.50
C ALA A 454 -16.96 21.62 -5.50
N LEU A 455 -16.87 22.29 -4.35
CA LEU A 455 -17.96 22.45 -3.39
C LEU A 455 -19.13 23.29 -3.94
N ARG A 456 -18.86 24.18 -4.92
CA ARG A 456 -19.89 25.02 -5.56
C ARG A 456 -20.50 24.39 -6.81
N ASP A 457 -19.79 23.49 -7.49
CA ASP A 457 -20.30 22.81 -8.69
C ASP A 457 -21.28 21.68 -8.29
N PRO A 458 -22.56 21.72 -8.70
CA PRO A 458 -23.55 20.70 -8.37
C PRO A 458 -23.15 19.27 -8.78
N ARG A 459 -22.34 19.12 -9.84
CA ARG A 459 -21.86 17.82 -10.32
C ARG A 459 -20.91 17.16 -9.33
N THR A 460 -20.08 17.96 -8.65
CA THR A 460 -18.97 17.47 -7.83
C THR A 460 -19.17 17.70 -6.34
N ARG A 461 -20.08 18.60 -5.94
CA ARG A 461 -20.26 19.09 -4.58
C ARG A 461 -20.33 17.97 -3.53
N ALA A 462 -21.18 16.97 -3.76
CA ALA A 462 -21.36 15.91 -2.80
C ALA A 462 -20.08 15.06 -2.62
N LEU A 463 -19.41 14.73 -3.72
CA LEU A 463 -18.12 14.04 -3.66
C LEU A 463 -17.05 14.90 -2.99
N ALA A 464 -16.99 16.20 -3.29
CA ALA A 464 -16.03 17.13 -2.69
C ALA A 464 -16.21 17.29 -1.18
N ILE A 465 -17.45 17.30 -0.68
CA ILE A 465 -17.77 17.30 0.76
C ILE A 465 -17.31 15.99 1.40
N VAL A 466 -17.73 14.86 0.83
CA VAL A 466 -17.42 13.54 1.38
C VAL A 466 -15.92 13.29 1.38
N ALA A 467 -15.24 13.54 0.26
CA ALA A 467 -13.79 13.39 0.15
C ALA A 467 -13.04 14.33 1.10
N GLY A 468 -13.52 15.57 1.29
CA GLY A 468 -12.97 16.50 2.27
C GLY A 468 -13.07 15.96 3.70
N ILE A 469 -14.24 15.40 4.08
CA ILE A 469 -14.39 14.70 5.38
C ILE A 469 -13.42 13.53 5.46
N CYS A 470 -13.27 12.73 4.41
CA CYS A 470 -12.33 11.60 4.39
C CYS A 470 -10.86 12.04 4.50
N VAL A 471 -10.48 13.25 4.08
CA VAL A 471 -9.12 13.79 4.29
C VAL A 471 -8.91 14.17 5.76
N LEU A 472 -9.91 14.77 6.40
CA LEU A 472 -9.78 15.27 7.78
C LEU A 472 -9.98 14.19 8.84
N LEU A 473 -10.84 13.20 8.57
CA LEU A 473 -11.25 12.18 9.55
C LEU A 473 -10.07 11.36 10.11
N PRO A 474 -9.09 10.89 9.30
CA PRO A 474 -7.91 10.20 9.80
C PRO A 474 -7.07 11.03 10.78
N LEU A 475 -7.05 12.36 10.59
CA LEU A 475 -6.26 13.28 11.42
C LEU A 475 -6.85 13.48 12.82
N LEU A 476 -8.11 13.10 13.08
CA LEU A 476 -8.70 13.22 14.41
C LEU A 476 -7.98 12.36 15.46
N PRO A 477 -7.79 11.04 15.26
CA PRO A 477 -7.07 10.21 16.21
C PRO A 477 -5.54 10.24 16.04
N LEU A 478 -5.04 10.49 14.82
CA LEU A 478 -3.61 10.40 14.52
C LEU A 478 -3.26 11.34 13.36
N GLN A 479 -2.37 12.31 13.59
CA GLN A 479 -1.94 13.25 12.56
C GLN A 479 -0.82 12.64 11.70
N TYR A 480 -1.09 11.48 11.12
CA TYR A 480 -0.13 10.76 10.30
C TYR A 480 -0.48 10.89 8.81
N ALA A 481 0.33 11.64 8.07
CA ALA A 481 -0.02 12.12 6.73
C ALA A 481 -0.27 10.99 5.72
N ARG A 482 0.41 9.85 5.84
CA ARG A 482 0.23 8.69 4.94
C ARG A 482 -1.24 8.27 4.80
N TYR A 483 -2.03 8.41 5.87
CA TYR A 483 -3.43 7.99 5.91
C TYR A 483 -4.37 8.89 5.09
N LEU A 484 -3.91 10.05 4.62
CA LEU A 484 -4.70 10.95 3.78
C LEU A 484 -4.67 10.52 2.31
N GLN A 485 -3.66 9.75 1.89
CA GLN A 485 -3.44 9.41 0.49
C GLN A 485 -4.65 8.71 -0.18
N PRO A 486 -5.37 7.76 0.48
CA PRO A 486 -6.59 7.19 -0.09
C PRO A 486 -7.71 8.24 -0.29
N ALA A 487 -7.84 9.21 0.62
CA ALA A 487 -8.81 10.29 0.49
C ALA A 487 -8.43 11.28 -0.61
N LEU A 488 -7.13 11.52 -0.85
CA LEU A 488 -6.68 12.30 -1.99
C LEU A 488 -7.07 11.65 -3.32
N ALA A 489 -6.91 10.33 -3.46
CA ALA A 489 -7.37 9.61 -4.64
C ALA A 489 -8.90 9.79 -4.87
N LEU A 490 -9.68 9.87 -3.78
CA LEU A 490 -11.12 10.14 -3.84
C LEU A 490 -11.45 11.62 -4.16
N LEU A 491 -10.62 12.57 -3.71
CA LEU A 491 -10.83 14.01 -3.89
C LEU A 491 -10.46 14.49 -5.30
N ILE A 492 -9.38 13.95 -5.88
CA ILE A 492 -8.84 14.35 -7.19
C ILE A 492 -9.92 14.46 -8.28
N PRO A 493 -10.83 13.48 -8.47
CA PRO A 493 -11.87 13.57 -9.49
C PRO A 493 -12.77 14.80 -9.38
N ALA A 494 -13.18 15.18 -8.17
CA ALA A 494 -14.03 16.35 -7.95
C ALA A 494 -13.27 17.64 -8.28
N VAL A 495 -12.04 17.76 -7.81
CA VAL A 495 -11.17 18.93 -8.02
C VAL A 495 -10.85 19.12 -9.50
N VAL A 496 -10.53 18.04 -10.22
CA VAL A 496 -10.18 18.10 -11.66
C VAL A 496 -11.38 18.47 -12.53
N VAL A 497 -12.59 18.01 -12.19
CA VAL A 497 -13.81 18.37 -12.92
C VAL A 497 -14.16 19.84 -12.71
N ALA A 498 -14.01 20.33 -11.48
CA ALA A 498 -14.24 21.73 -11.12
C ALA A 498 -13.10 22.68 -11.55
N TYR A 499 -11.96 22.14 -12.00
CA TYR A 499 -10.80 22.93 -12.39
C TYR A 499 -11.13 23.84 -13.59
N PRO A 500 -10.95 25.17 -13.48
CA PRO A 500 -11.32 26.11 -14.52
C PRO A 500 -10.33 26.07 -15.69
N LEU A 501 -10.87 26.10 -16.92
CA LEU A 501 -10.10 26.17 -18.16
C LEU A 501 -9.91 27.64 -18.55
N LEU A 502 -8.85 28.26 -18.05
CA LEU A 502 -8.48 29.65 -18.34
C LEU A 502 -7.06 29.67 -18.93
N ALA A 503 -6.65 30.82 -19.47
CA ALA A 503 -5.28 30.99 -19.94
C ALA A 503 -4.27 30.63 -18.83
N GLY A 504 -3.29 29.79 -19.16
CA GLY A 504 -2.23 29.36 -18.23
C GLY A 504 -2.61 28.26 -17.24
N THR A 505 -3.89 27.96 -17.00
CA THR A 505 -4.26 27.01 -15.92
C THR A 505 -3.89 25.56 -16.23
N THR A 506 -3.87 25.16 -17.51
CA THR A 506 -3.32 23.86 -17.91
C THR A 506 -1.82 23.77 -17.63
N ALA A 507 -1.06 24.83 -17.90
CA ALA A 507 0.37 24.86 -17.60
C ALA A 507 0.62 24.81 -16.09
N ALA A 508 -0.18 25.52 -15.29
CA ALA A 508 -0.12 25.46 -13.83
C ALA A 508 -0.36 24.04 -13.29
N LEU A 509 -1.36 23.32 -13.81
CA LEU A 509 -1.64 21.94 -13.40
C LEU A 509 -0.46 21.00 -13.72
N TRP A 510 0.11 21.09 -14.92
CA TRP A 510 1.28 20.28 -15.26
C TRP A 510 2.53 20.69 -14.48
N THR A 511 2.68 21.98 -14.16
CA THR A 511 3.75 22.48 -13.29
C THR A 511 3.63 21.88 -11.89
N LEU A 512 2.41 21.79 -11.34
CA LEU A 512 2.16 21.09 -10.07
C LEU A 512 2.52 19.60 -10.16
N CYS A 513 2.17 18.91 -11.25
CA CYS A 513 2.59 17.52 -11.45
C CYS A 513 4.13 17.37 -11.48
N VAL A 514 4.83 18.29 -12.17
CA VAL A 514 6.30 18.30 -12.23
C VAL A 514 6.91 18.62 -10.87
N LEU A 515 6.32 19.56 -10.13
CA LEU A 515 6.73 19.92 -8.78
C LEU A 515 6.60 18.71 -7.84
N ASN A 516 5.46 18.03 -7.85
CA ASN A 516 5.29 16.80 -7.08
C ASN A 516 6.31 15.72 -7.48
N LEU A 517 6.59 15.56 -8.77
CA LEU A 517 7.62 14.64 -9.26
C LEU A 517 9.02 15.02 -8.74
N ALA A 518 9.33 16.31 -8.66
CA ALA A 518 10.60 16.81 -8.15
C ALA A 518 10.83 16.45 -6.67
N PHE A 519 9.75 16.34 -5.90
CA PHE A 519 9.75 15.91 -4.50
C PHE A 519 9.36 14.44 -4.31
N ALA A 520 9.15 13.66 -5.39
CA ALA A 520 8.63 12.30 -5.28
C ALA A 520 9.48 11.40 -4.38
N THR A 521 10.81 11.58 -4.41
CA THR A 521 11.71 10.78 -3.57
C THR A 521 11.76 11.22 -2.11
N ASN A 522 11.18 12.35 -1.74
CA ASN A 522 11.07 12.76 -0.33
C ASN A 522 10.01 11.96 0.41
N ALA A 523 9.15 11.22 -0.29
CA ALA A 523 8.11 10.42 0.32
C ALA A 523 8.61 9.16 1.06
N ASN A 524 9.89 8.79 0.91
CA ASN A 524 10.49 7.68 1.63
C ASN A 524 12.03 7.67 1.50
N TRP A 525 12.71 7.21 2.55
CA TRP A 525 14.17 7.05 2.57
C TRP A 525 14.73 6.15 1.44
N MET A 526 14.01 5.10 1.03
CA MET A 526 14.46 4.18 -0.04
C MET A 526 14.63 4.95 -1.36
N LEU A 527 13.65 5.79 -1.67
CA LEU A 527 13.62 6.58 -2.90
C LEU A 527 14.69 7.69 -2.83
N ARG A 528 14.79 8.40 -1.69
CA ARG A 528 15.76 9.50 -1.52
C ARG A 528 17.21 9.04 -1.57
N THR A 529 17.52 7.90 -0.94
CA THR A 529 18.89 7.38 -0.84
C THR A 529 19.36 6.62 -2.09
N GLY A 530 18.52 6.54 -3.13
CA GLY A 530 18.89 5.99 -4.43
C GLY A 530 18.79 4.46 -4.53
N ALA A 531 17.90 3.82 -3.77
CA ALA A 531 17.64 2.38 -3.92
C ALA A 531 17.18 2.03 -5.35
N MET A 532 16.35 2.90 -5.96
CA MET A 532 15.90 2.75 -7.35
C MET A 532 17.05 2.67 -8.34
N LYS A 533 18.01 3.60 -8.22
CA LYS A 533 19.21 3.60 -9.07
C LYS A 533 20.00 2.30 -8.92
N ARG A 534 20.17 1.80 -7.69
CA ARG A 534 20.87 0.53 -7.45
C ARG A 534 20.15 -0.64 -8.09
N ALA A 535 18.82 -0.72 -7.95
CA ALA A 535 18.01 -1.77 -8.58
C ALA A 535 18.12 -1.76 -10.11
N ILE A 536 18.12 -0.57 -10.72
CA ILE A 536 18.31 -0.43 -12.18
C ILE A 536 19.72 -0.86 -12.60
N VAL A 537 20.76 -0.41 -11.89
CA VAL A 537 22.16 -0.76 -12.19
C VAL A 537 22.43 -2.25 -11.98
N SER A 538 21.77 -2.88 -11.01
CA SER A 538 21.85 -4.33 -10.80
C SER A 538 20.94 -5.14 -11.73
N ALA A 539 20.31 -4.51 -12.73
CA ALA A 539 19.39 -5.12 -13.67
C ALA A 539 18.25 -5.92 -12.99
N GLY A 540 17.79 -5.45 -11.83
CA GLY A 540 16.76 -6.10 -11.03
C GLY A 540 17.25 -7.22 -10.12
N ALA A 541 18.57 -7.46 -10.01
CA ALA A 541 19.09 -8.35 -8.97
C ALA A 541 18.96 -7.67 -7.60
N ASP A 542 18.25 -8.34 -6.69
CA ASP A 542 17.94 -7.79 -5.35
C ASP A 542 19.15 -7.74 -4.42
N ALA A 543 20.09 -8.67 -4.56
CA ALA A 543 21.16 -8.88 -3.58
C ALA A 543 21.99 -7.62 -3.27
N PRO A 544 22.47 -6.84 -4.27
CA PRO A 544 23.23 -5.61 -4.00
C PRO A 544 22.42 -4.51 -3.28
N VAL A 545 21.10 -4.48 -3.50
CA VAL A 545 20.20 -3.52 -2.85
C VAL A 545 19.95 -3.96 -1.41
N LEU A 546 19.60 -5.24 -1.22
CA LEU A 546 19.35 -5.82 0.10
C LEU A 546 20.59 -5.77 0.99
N GLU A 547 21.78 -6.07 0.47
CA GLU A 547 23.03 -6.03 1.24
C GLU A 547 23.29 -4.67 1.89
N ARG A 548 22.90 -3.59 1.21
CA ARG A 548 23.06 -2.23 1.72
C ARG A 548 22.00 -1.83 2.73
N TYR A 549 20.75 -2.22 2.49
CA TYR A 549 19.60 -1.63 3.18
C TYR A 549 18.96 -2.57 4.20
N VAL A 550 18.88 -3.87 3.90
CA VAL A 550 18.28 -4.90 4.77
C VAL A 550 19.06 -6.22 4.64
N PRO A 551 20.36 -6.26 4.97
CA PRO A 551 21.21 -7.43 4.79
C PRO A 551 20.71 -8.68 5.54
N GLU A 552 19.92 -8.50 6.59
CA GLU A 552 19.28 -9.56 7.35
C GLU A 552 18.36 -10.43 6.48
N ARG A 553 17.76 -9.90 5.42
CA ARG A 553 16.96 -10.69 4.46
C ARG A 553 17.83 -11.67 3.67
N LEU A 554 19.05 -11.29 3.32
CA LEU A 554 20.01 -12.19 2.67
C LEU A 554 20.42 -13.32 3.60
N LEU A 555 20.61 -13.02 4.89
CA LEU A 555 20.90 -14.03 5.90
C LEU A 555 19.69 -14.96 6.13
N ALA A 556 18.47 -14.42 6.16
CA ALA A 556 17.25 -15.20 6.25
C ALA A 556 17.06 -16.14 5.03
N ALA A 557 17.38 -15.67 3.82
CA ALA A 557 17.38 -16.49 2.61
C ALA A 557 18.40 -17.64 2.71
N ARG A 558 19.66 -17.35 3.07
CA ARG A 558 20.70 -18.38 3.26
C ARG A 558 20.33 -19.40 4.34
N LEU A 559 19.72 -18.94 5.44
CA LEU A 559 19.19 -19.81 6.50
C LEU A 559 18.15 -20.81 5.97
N ARG A 560 17.27 -20.38 5.05
CA ARG A 560 16.27 -21.25 4.42
C ARG A 560 16.92 -22.22 3.43
N GLU A 561 17.88 -21.74 2.64
CA GLU A 561 18.61 -22.56 1.65
C GLU A 561 19.49 -23.62 2.30
N ALA A 562 20.07 -23.34 3.46
CA ALA A 562 20.87 -24.28 4.23
C ALA A 562 20.08 -25.51 4.73
N GLY A 563 18.75 -25.53 4.58
CA GLY A 563 17.89 -26.67 4.93
C GLY A 563 17.78 -26.96 6.44
N ASN A 564 18.55 -26.27 7.27
CA ASN A 564 18.55 -26.45 8.72
C ASN A 564 17.30 -25.80 9.35
N ARG A 565 16.32 -26.65 9.67
CA ARG A 565 15.08 -26.26 10.35
C ARG A 565 15.17 -26.38 11.87
N ASP A 566 16.32 -26.76 12.42
CA ASP A 566 16.46 -26.95 13.85
C ASP A 566 16.49 -25.63 14.60
N GLY A 567 15.68 -25.56 15.65
CA GLY A 567 15.59 -24.42 16.57
C GLY A 567 15.03 -23.12 15.99
N ASN A 568 14.87 -22.16 16.91
CA ASN A 568 14.39 -20.82 16.65
C ASN A 568 15.53 -19.89 16.20
N VAL A 569 15.16 -18.79 15.57
CA VAL A 569 16.07 -17.75 15.08
C VAL A 569 15.82 -16.47 15.87
N LEU A 570 16.82 -15.99 16.59
CA LEU A 570 16.73 -14.72 17.33
C LEU A 570 17.36 -13.58 16.54
N LEU A 571 16.62 -12.47 16.40
CA LEU A 571 17.15 -11.19 15.94
C LEU A 571 17.47 -10.32 17.15
N LEU A 572 18.74 -9.93 17.31
CA LEU A 572 19.18 -9.07 18.41
C LEU A 572 18.94 -7.57 18.10
N PRO A 573 18.81 -6.72 19.14
CA PRO A 573 18.63 -5.28 18.96
C PRO A 573 19.68 -4.64 18.05
N GLY A 574 19.25 -3.66 17.26
CA GLY A 574 20.06 -2.99 16.23
C GLY A 574 20.16 -3.76 14.91
N THR A 575 19.64 -5.01 14.83
CA THR A 575 19.34 -5.62 13.53
C THR A 575 18.02 -5.11 12.99
N GLY A 576 18.07 -4.70 11.74
CA GLY A 576 16.91 -4.24 11.03
C GLY A 576 16.11 -5.42 10.50
N LEU A 577 14.95 -5.66 11.10
CA LEU A 577 13.72 -5.80 10.35
C LEU A 577 13.40 -7.08 9.58
N ALA A 578 14.25 -8.06 9.31
CA ALA A 578 13.84 -9.23 8.49
C ALA A 578 13.10 -10.36 9.26
N LEU A 579 12.34 -10.02 10.30
CA LEU A 579 11.65 -11.01 11.14
C LEU A 579 10.56 -11.78 10.38
N ALA A 580 9.82 -11.09 9.51
CA ALA A 580 8.63 -11.62 8.87
C ALA A 580 8.88 -12.96 8.16
N GLU A 581 9.98 -13.07 7.42
CA GLU A 581 10.25 -14.26 6.58
C GLU A 581 10.62 -15.51 7.38
N LEU A 582 10.96 -15.34 8.66
CA LEU A 582 11.29 -16.43 9.57
C LEU A 582 10.02 -17.06 10.18
N GLY A 583 8.85 -16.44 9.97
CA GLY A 583 7.56 -16.95 10.41
C GLY A 583 7.57 -17.33 11.90
N GLN A 584 7.04 -18.50 12.21
CA GLN A 584 6.96 -18.99 13.60
C GLN A 584 8.30 -19.30 14.26
N ARG A 585 9.44 -19.30 13.53
CA ARG A 585 10.78 -19.52 14.09
C ARG A 585 11.43 -18.22 14.55
N GLY A 586 10.99 -17.08 14.00
CA GLY A 586 11.56 -15.78 14.32
C GLY A 586 11.23 -15.34 15.74
N ARG A 587 12.24 -14.84 16.45
CA ARG A 587 12.12 -14.14 17.73
C ARG A 587 12.81 -12.79 17.60
N ASN A 588 12.25 -11.76 18.21
CA ASN A 588 12.81 -10.41 18.18
C ASN A 588 12.71 -9.79 19.57
N MET A 589 13.63 -8.87 19.87
CA MET A 589 13.67 -8.14 21.13
C MET A 589 13.12 -6.71 21.00
N LEU A 590 12.28 -6.46 19.98
CA LEU A 590 11.66 -5.17 19.75
C LEU A 590 10.27 -5.15 20.41
N TRP A 591 9.70 -3.96 20.54
CA TRP A 591 8.34 -3.74 21.07
C TRP A 591 7.25 -4.56 20.35
N TYR A 592 7.53 -5.06 19.14
CA TYR A 592 6.68 -5.99 18.41
C TYR A 592 6.45 -7.33 19.13
N SER A 593 7.29 -7.70 20.11
CA SER A 593 7.09 -8.85 21.00
C SER A 593 7.43 -8.46 22.45
N PRO A 594 6.47 -7.86 23.20
CA PRO A 594 6.73 -7.29 24.52
C PRO A 594 7.28 -8.28 25.55
N ARG A 595 6.89 -9.56 25.46
CA ARG A 595 7.47 -10.60 26.30
C ARG A 595 8.98 -10.74 26.08
N TRP A 596 9.40 -10.78 24.82
CA TRP A 596 10.81 -10.94 24.47
C TRP A 596 11.61 -9.66 24.75
N GLU A 597 11.01 -8.50 24.54
CA GLU A 597 11.59 -7.22 24.97
C GLU A 597 11.87 -7.22 26.49
N ALA A 598 10.89 -7.62 27.32
CA ALA A 598 11.09 -7.71 28.77
C ALA A 598 12.12 -8.78 29.18
N GLU A 599 12.18 -9.91 28.48
CA GLU A 599 13.22 -10.94 28.70
C GLU A 599 14.62 -10.41 28.35
N ALA A 600 14.76 -9.65 27.26
CA ALA A 600 16.02 -9.02 26.88
C ALA A 600 16.50 -7.99 27.91
N VAL A 601 15.62 -7.10 28.39
CA VAL A 601 15.96 -6.12 29.43
C VAL A 601 16.48 -6.80 30.70
N ARG A 602 15.85 -7.91 31.11
CA ARG A 602 16.33 -8.69 32.27
C ARG A 602 17.68 -9.35 32.00
N ALA A 603 17.88 -9.89 30.80
CA ALA A 603 19.14 -10.56 30.45
C ALA A 603 20.31 -9.57 30.31
N ASP A 604 20.05 -8.35 29.84
CA ASP A 604 21.05 -7.29 29.70
C ASP A 604 21.56 -6.76 31.05
N ALA A 605 20.79 -6.92 32.13
CA ALA A 605 21.22 -6.57 33.48
C ALA A 605 22.33 -7.49 34.04
N ASP A 606 22.52 -8.68 33.46
CA ASP A 606 23.59 -9.60 33.84
C ASP A 606 24.81 -9.46 32.91
N ALA A 607 25.76 -8.61 33.31
CA ALA A 607 27.01 -8.37 32.58
C ALA A 607 27.84 -9.65 32.35
N SER A 608 27.64 -10.72 33.15
CA SER A 608 28.35 -11.99 32.96
C SER A 608 27.89 -12.75 31.72
N GLY A 609 26.71 -12.43 31.17
CA GLY A 609 26.10 -13.11 30.03
C GLY A 609 25.44 -14.46 30.36
N ARG A 610 25.36 -14.87 31.64
CA ARG A 610 24.72 -16.15 32.03
C ARG A 610 23.22 -16.12 31.76
N ALA A 611 22.56 -15.00 32.06
CA ALA A 611 21.14 -14.81 31.76
C ALA A 611 20.85 -14.94 30.26
N TRP A 612 21.70 -14.36 29.40
CA TRP A 612 21.60 -14.52 27.94
C TRP A 612 21.80 -15.96 27.48
N ALA A 613 22.84 -16.65 27.97
CA ALA A 613 23.07 -18.05 27.61
C ALA A 613 21.88 -18.96 28.03
N ALA A 614 21.32 -18.72 29.22
CA ALA A 614 20.14 -19.43 29.70
C ALA A 614 18.89 -19.11 28.86
N LEU A 615 18.69 -17.85 28.48
CA LEU A 615 17.58 -17.42 27.62
C LEU A 615 17.63 -18.09 26.24
N LEU A 616 18.82 -18.14 25.63
CA LEU A 616 19.05 -18.77 24.33
C LEU A 616 18.75 -20.29 24.39
N ALA A 617 19.27 -20.98 25.41
CA ALA A 617 19.06 -22.41 25.60
C ALA A 617 17.58 -22.73 25.89
N GLY A 618 16.98 -22.03 26.85
CA GLY A 618 15.60 -22.26 27.30
C GLY A 618 14.55 -22.05 26.21
N ASN A 619 14.83 -21.19 25.23
CA ASN A 619 13.95 -20.94 24.08
C ASN A 619 14.35 -21.67 22.80
N ARG A 620 15.29 -22.63 22.89
CA ARG A 620 15.79 -23.43 21.76
C ARG A 620 16.27 -22.55 20.60
N ILE A 621 16.95 -21.44 20.91
CA ILE A 621 17.57 -20.59 19.89
C ILE A 621 18.78 -21.33 19.32
N ALA A 622 18.72 -21.67 18.03
CA ALA A 622 19.83 -22.33 17.32
C ALA A 622 20.59 -21.35 16.41
N ASN A 623 19.96 -20.24 16.04
CA ASN A 623 20.51 -19.25 15.14
C ASN A 623 20.28 -17.85 15.69
N VAL A 624 21.27 -16.98 15.54
CA VAL A 624 21.19 -15.58 15.94
C VAL A 624 21.61 -14.71 14.76
N ILE A 625 20.80 -13.72 14.44
CA ILE A 625 21.15 -12.65 13.49
C ILE A 625 21.42 -11.39 14.32
N LEU A 626 22.58 -10.77 14.09
CA LEU A 626 23.04 -9.62 14.86
C LEU A 626 23.84 -8.63 13.99
N LYS A 627 23.95 -7.39 14.46
CA LYS A 627 24.96 -6.43 13.97
C LYS A 627 26.05 -6.29 15.05
N PRO A 628 27.33 -6.59 14.75
CA PRO A 628 28.37 -6.57 15.78
C PRO A 628 28.54 -5.21 16.46
N ALA A 629 28.31 -4.12 15.70
CA ALA A 629 28.44 -2.75 16.19
C ALA A 629 27.38 -2.36 17.23
N THR A 630 26.23 -3.05 17.28
CA THR A 630 25.12 -2.74 18.20
C THR A 630 25.03 -3.71 19.38
N LEU A 631 25.95 -4.68 19.45
CA LEU A 631 25.90 -5.76 20.42
C LEU A 631 26.34 -5.27 21.81
N ALA A 632 25.45 -5.39 22.80
CA ALA A 632 25.76 -5.04 24.19
C ALA A 632 26.80 -6.01 24.80
N PRO A 633 27.58 -5.58 25.81
CA PRO A 633 28.56 -6.44 26.48
C PRO A 633 27.95 -7.75 27.01
N ALA A 634 26.77 -7.68 27.64
CA ALA A 634 26.05 -8.84 28.16
C ALA A 634 25.66 -9.85 27.07
N GLN A 635 25.16 -9.35 25.92
CA GLN A 635 24.81 -10.17 24.76
C GLN A 635 26.04 -10.86 24.17
N ARG A 636 27.16 -10.14 24.05
CA ARG A 636 28.44 -10.70 23.58
C ARG A 636 28.93 -11.81 24.49
N ALA A 637 28.94 -11.58 25.80
CA ALA A 637 29.32 -12.59 26.79
C ALA A 637 28.39 -13.81 26.74
N GLY A 638 27.09 -13.60 26.56
CA GLY A 638 26.10 -14.68 26.40
C GLY A 638 26.36 -15.55 25.18
N LEU A 639 26.57 -14.94 24.00
CA LEU A 639 26.89 -15.68 22.77
C LEU A 639 28.18 -16.48 22.88
N GLN A 640 29.22 -15.91 23.49
CA GLN A 640 30.48 -16.62 23.75
C GLN A 640 30.26 -17.82 24.66
N ARG A 641 29.48 -17.68 25.74
CA ARG A 641 29.15 -18.79 26.65
C ARG A 641 28.31 -19.87 25.99
N SER A 642 27.42 -19.51 25.07
CA SER A 642 26.64 -20.46 24.28
C SER A 642 27.47 -21.14 23.18
N GLY A 643 28.76 -20.81 23.03
CA GLY A 643 29.62 -21.38 21.99
C GLY A 643 29.19 -20.98 20.58
N ALA A 644 28.55 -19.83 20.41
CA ALA A 644 28.07 -19.38 19.11
C ALA A 644 29.22 -19.23 18.11
N LEU A 645 29.03 -19.75 16.90
CA LEU A 645 30.00 -19.72 15.79
C LEU A 645 29.44 -18.90 14.63
N LEU A 646 30.28 -18.08 14.00
CA LEU A 646 29.89 -17.32 12.82
C LEU A 646 29.61 -18.28 11.65
N ALA A 647 28.40 -18.22 11.11
CA ALA A 647 27.95 -19.04 9.98
C ALA A 647 27.92 -18.26 8.65
N GLY A 648 27.75 -16.93 8.70
CA GLY A 648 27.84 -16.09 7.51
C GLY A 648 27.63 -14.61 7.78
N SER A 649 27.94 -13.77 6.79
CA SER A 649 27.80 -12.31 6.86
C SER A 649 27.22 -11.73 5.58
N ALA A 650 26.50 -10.63 5.69
CA ALA A 650 26.02 -9.83 4.56
C ALA A 650 26.01 -8.37 5.02
N GLY A 651 26.69 -7.48 4.28
CA GLY A 651 26.86 -6.09 4.72
C GLY A 651 27.41 -5.99 6.15
N ASP A 652 26.69 -5.28 7.02
CA ASP A 652 27.02 -5.10 8.44
C ASP A 652 26.35 -6.13 9.38
N ALA A 653 25.57 -7.06 8.83
CA ALA A 653 24.86 -8.10 9.58
C ALA A 653 25.61 -9.44 9.54
N GLN A 654 25.48 -10.20 10.63
CA GLN A 654 26.07 -11.52 10.80
C GLN A 654 25.03 -12.53 11.26
N TRP A 655 25.15 -13.75 10.75
CA TRP A 655 24.42 -14.92 11.20
C TRP A 655 25.37 -15.84 11.99
N TRP A 656 24.99 -16.13 13.23
CA TRP A 656 25.70 -17.01 14.16
C TRP A 656 24.86 -18.26 14.45
N ARG A 657 25.52 -19.41 14.57
CA ARG A 657 24.92 -20.71 14.92
C ARG A 657 25.36 -21.12 16.32
N ILE A 658 24.42 -21.59 17.13
CA ILE A 658 24.68 -22.13 18.47
C ILE A 658 24.77 -23.66 18.39
N PRO A 659 25.91 -24.30 18.71
CA PRO A 659 26.03 -25.75 18.75
C PRO A 659 25.18 -26.35 19.88
N GLY A 660 24.44 -27.44 19.63
CA GLY A 660 23.87 -28.28 20.69
C GLY A 660 22.55 -27.84 21.34
N GLY A 661 21.52 -27.50 20.55
CA GLY A 661 20.16 -27.23 21.07
C GLY A 661 19.33 -28.47 21.49
N ILE A 662 19.95 -29.65 21.58
CA ILE A 662 19.32 -30.89 22.02
C ILE A 662 20.15 -31.39 23.21
N PRO A 663 19.58 -31.59 24.41
CA PRO A 663 20.25 -32.39 25.42
C PRO A 663 20.44 -33.78 24.81
N ASP A 664 21.69 -34.21 24.72
CA ASP A 664 22.08 -35.56 24.35
C ASP A 664 21.49 -36.53 25.39
N ASN A 665 20.23 -36.93 25.19
CA ASN A 665 19.63 -38.02 25.93
C ASN A 665 20.25 -39.29 25.36
N GLY A 666 21.44 -39.60 25.87
CA GLY A 666 22.10 -40.87 25.66
C GLY A 666 21.07 -41.98 25.75
N ARG A 667 20.87 -42.68 24.64
CA ARG A 667 20.31 -44.02 24.65
C ARG A 667 21.44 -44.98 24.32
N PRO A 668 21.60 -46.03 25.14
CA PRO A 668 22.65 -47.04 24.97
C PRO A 668 22.54 -47.77 23.63
#